data_AF-A0A952VCE2-F1
#
_entry.id   AF-A0A952VCE2-F1
#
_cell.length_a   1.000
_cell.length_b   1.000
_cell.length_c   1.000
_cell.angle_alpha   90.00
_cell.angle_beta   90.00
_cell.angle_gamma   90.00
#
_symmetry.space_group_name_H-M   'P 1'
#
loop_
_entity.id
_entity.type
_entity.pdbx_description
1 polymer ?
#
loop_
_entity_poly.entity_id
_entity_poly.type
_entity_poly.pdbx_seq_one_letter_code
_entity_poly.pdbx_strand_id
1 'polypeptide(L)'
;MKAFLTLLTTAWLSILVTAATGYAADIVVAADGTGDTRSVQAAIDRVPQNNGKRFVIEVRPGVYREQVRIPANKPFISLIGSDAAKTVITYGLSNKDAGSTSASYSFYVGGHDLRAENITFENSYGQGSQAVAALVEADRAVFRKCRFIGWQDTLYAKSGRQYYDDCYIEGHVDFIFGQAAAYFNNCQIHSKADGYITAPMRFAADEPSGLVFNKCRLTSSDTKYGVYLGRPWRDYGRAVFINTQMDADIRPEGWHHWEPQRERTAYMAEYGSTGRGAQGGSRVAWAKKLSDADIKAFSLEYFLGGRDGWDPATAKDEWLVSHRPENAAVGWSDVLKQPAHWYAVDEATRIANQVLVYQRANGGWEKNVDMATMLTQAERTKLIAERSSSDTTIDNGATTTQLKFLARVITAKNIEAHRDAFNRGLDFLLSMQYENGGFPQFYPLRGDYSREITLNDNAMVNALELLRDVARRRPEYTFVDDARRQKAEDAVRRGTAMLLKLQVKIDGKLTIWAAQYDEKSLQPAWARKFEPPSLTAGESVAVVRYLMGEERTPETVAAIEAAIAWYERNKLTGIRWERVNGENTVVKDAKAPPIWARFYELRTMRPIFIGRDSVIRYSVAEIEPERRNGYAWYVDSPRDLLEKRYPEWRSRTENAR
;
A
#
# COMPACT_ATOMS: atom_id res chain seq x y z
N MET A 1 -45.45 35.78 72.21
CA MET A 1 -44.25 36.60 72.45
C MET A 1 -43.03 35.75 72.12
N LYS A 2 -42.17 36.25 71.22
CA LYS A 2 -40.69 36.10 71.11
C LYS A 2 -40.04 34.89 71.83
N ALA A 3 -39.05 34.17 71.34
CA ALA A 3 -38.18 34.17 70.16
C ALA A 3 -37.12 33.09 70.46
N PHE A 4 -36.70 32.27 69.50
CA PHE A 4 -35.31 32.15 69.02
C PHE A 4 -35.13 30.87 68.21
N LEU A 5 -34.84 31.10 66.93
CA LEU A 5 -34.40 30.14 65.93
C LEU A 5 -32.91 29.84 66.16
N THR A 6 -32.50 28.59 66.06
CA THR A 6 -31.11 28.24 65.70
C THR A 6 -31.16 27.01 64.80
N LEU A 7 -31.23 27.27 63.49
CA LEU A 7 -31.09 26.25 62.45
C LEU A 7 -29.59 26.01 62.21
N LEU A 8 -29.13 24.81 62.51
CA LEU A 8 -27.88 24.25 61.98
C LEU A 8 -28.19 23.69 60.59
N THR A 9 -27.89 24.45 59.54
CA THR A 9 -27.87 23.96 58.17
C THR A 9 -26.49 23.40 57.85
N THR A 10 -26.32 22.08 57.98
CA THR A 10 -25.17 21.37 57.42
C THR A 10 -25.31 21.32 55.90
N ALA A 11 -24.60 22.22 55.20
CA ALA A 11 -24.44 22.15 53.76
C ALA A 11 -23.61 20.92 53.39
N TRP A 12 -24.24 19.92 52.78
CA TRP A 12 -23.54 18.83 52.09
C TRP A 12 -22.98 19.38 50.78
N LEU A 13 -21.71 19.80 50.82
CA LEU A 13 -20.95 20.14 49.62
C LEU A 13 -20.70 18.85 48.83
N SER A 14 -21.53 18.60 47.83
CA SER A 14 -21.31 17.51 46.88
C SER A 14 -20.15 17.91 45.97
N ILE A 15 -18.94 17.48 46.31
CA ILE A 15 -17.80 17.59 45.39
C ILE A 15 -18.07 16.63 44.25
N LEU A 16 -18.60 17.16 43.15
CA LEU A 16 -18.56 16.51 41.84
C LEU A 16 -17.09 16.45 41.43
N VAL A 17 -16.44 15.34 41.75
CA VAL A 17 -15.19 14.94 41.09
C VAL A 17 -15.58 14.53 39.69
N THR A 18 -15.54 15.46 38.74
CA THR A 18 -15.41 15.11 37.33
C THR A 18 -14.08 14.38 37.20
N ALA A 19 -14.14 13.07 36.96
CA ALA A 19 -12.98 12.31 36.51
C ALA A 19 -12.54 12.89 35.16
N ALA A 20 -11.57 13.80 35.18
CA ALA A 20 -10.88 14.23 33.99
C ALA A 20 -10.17 13.01 33.41
N THR A 21 -10.49 12.64 32.17
CA THR A 21 -9.76 11.62 31.42
C THR A 21 -8.30 12.08 31.30
N GLY A 22 -7.40 11.35 31.97
CA GLY A 22 -6.03 11.78 32.30
C GLY A 22 -5.04 11.81 31.14
N TYR A 23 -5.23 12.71 30.17
CA TYR A 23 -4.17 13.11 29.25
C TYR A 23 -4.06 14.64 29.23
N ALA A 24 -2.84 15.17 29.40
CA ALA A 24 -2.57 16.59 29.17
C ALA A 24 -2.71 16.88 27.66
N ALA A 25 -3.49 17.88 27.29
CA ALA A 25 -3.66 18.27 25.89
C ALA A 25 -2.36 18.88 25.33
N ASP A 26 -1.94 18.45 24.14
CA ASP A 26 -0.87 19.11 23.38
C ASP A 26 -1.38 20.38 22.70
N ILE A 27 -2.68 20.42 22.38
CA ILE A 27 -3.36 21.58 21.82
C ILE A 27 -4.85 21.61 22.22
N VAL A 28 -5.37 22.80 22.45
CA VAL A 28 -6.78 23.04 22.78
C VAL A 28 -7.46 23.79 21.63
N VAL A 29 -8.62 23.28 21.20
CA VAL A 29 -9.50 23.91 20.21
C VAL A 29 -10.72 24.51 20.92
N ALA A 30 -10.99 25.79 20.71
CA ALA A 30 -12.18 26.45 21.25
C ALA A 30 -12.74 27.47 20.26
N ALA A 31 -13.99 27.28 19.83
CA ALA A 31 -14.62 28.14 18.83
C ALA A 31 -14.70 29.62 19.28
N ASP A 32 -14.85 29.86 20.58
CA ASP A 32 -14.87 31.19 21.20
C ASP A 32 -13.50 31.90 21.21
N GLY A 33 -12.41 31.18 20.94
CA GLY A 33 -11.04 31.70 20.93
C GLY A 33 -10.31 31.58 22.27
N THR A 34 -10.84 30.84 23.24
CA THR A 34 -10.20 30.58 24.54
C THR A 34 -9.18 29.43 24.52
N GLY A 35 -8.94 28.83 23.35
CA GLY A 35 -7.95 27.77 23.11
C GLY A 35 -6.85 28.23 22.15
N ASP A 36 -5.91 27.33 21.82
CA ASP A 36 -4.78 27.60 20.94
C ASP A 36 -5.16 27.79 19.46
N THR A 37 -6.33 27.26 19.09
CA THR A 37 -6.94 27.37 17.75
C THR A 37 -8.45 27.50 17.85
N ARG A 38 -9.07 28.12 16.84
CA ARG A 38 -10.54 28.25 16.73
C ARG A 38 -11.19 27.12 15.93
N SER A 39 -10.42 26.37 15.14
CA SER A 39 -10.90 25.32 14.25
C SER A 39 -10.13 24.02 14.47
N VAL A 40 -10.79 22.90 14.20
CA VAL A 40 -10.20 21.56 14.37
C VAL A 40 -9.14 21.29 13.31
N GLN A 41 -9.36 21.73 12.06
CA GLN A 41 -8.37 21.59 10.99
C GLN A 41 -7.07 22.32 11.32
N ALA A 42 -7.13 23.53 11.90
CA ALA A 42 -5.93 24.27 12.26
C ALA A 42 -5.10 23.55 13.34
N ALA A 43 -5.76 22.83 14.26
CA ALA A 43 -5.06 22.00 15.23
C ALA A 43 -4.39 20.78 14.57
N ILE A 44 -5.10 20.10 13.67
CA ILE A 44 -4.54 18.98 12.89
C ILE A 44 -3.35 19.44 12.05
N ASP A 45 -3.41 20.63 11.46
CA ASP A 45 -2.33 21.20 10.64
C ASP A 45 -1.03 21.38 11.43
N ARG A 46 -1.12 21.66 12.74
CA ARG A 46 0.04 21.78 13.65
C ARG A 46 0.64 20.44 14.08
N VAL A 47 -0.06 19.32 13.89
CA VAL A 47 0.50 17.99 14.18
C VAL A 47 1.67 17.73 13.22
N PRO A 48 2.86 17.31 13.71
CA PRO A 48 4.02 17.04 12.86
C PRO A 48 3.74 15.97 11.79
N GLN A 49 4.36 16.11 10.62
CA GLN A 49 4.31 15.07 9.58
C GLN A 49 5.07 13.81 10.00
N ASN A 50 4.49 12.66 9.68
CA ASN A 50 4.78 11.31 10.18
C ASN A 50 5.04 11.31 11.70
N ASN A 51 4.07 11.86 12.43
CA ASN A 51 4.01 11.88 13.88
C ASN A 51 4.17 10.47 14.46
N GLY A 52 5.10 10.27 15.38
CA GLY A 52 5.41 8.95 15.94
C GLY A 52 5.01 8.77 17.41
N LYS A 53 4.29 9.73 18.00
CA LYS A 53 3.82 9.71 19.39
C LYS A 53 2.40 10.21 19.48
N ARG A 54 1.67 9.83 20.54
CA ARG A 54 0.32 10.35 20.81
C ARG A 54 0.34 11.88 20.82
N PHE A 55 -0.51 12.50 20.01
CA PHE A 55 -0.74 13.95 20.00
C PHE A 55 -2.20 14.21 20.37
N VAL A 56 -2.45 14.84 21.52
CA VAL A 56 -3.78 15.02 22.11
C VAL A 56 -4.34 16.40 21.77
N ILE A 57 -5.43 16.40 21.01
CA ILE A 57 -6.22 17.57 20.65
C ILE A 57 -7.48 17.56 21.52
N GLU A 58 -7.56 18.48 22.49
CA GLU A 58 -8.80 18.75 23.22
C GLU A 58 -9.72 19.63 22.38
N VAL A 59 -10.97 19.24 22.21
CA VAL A 59 -11.99 20.02 21.48
C VAL A 59 -13.09 20.43 22.45
N ARG A 60 -13.11 21.71 22.82
CA ARG A 60 -14.10 22.25 23.75
C ARG A 60 -15.53 22.22 23.14
N PRO A 61 -16.58 22.33 23.98
CA PRO A 61 -17.95 22.46 23.50
C PRO A 61 -18.10 23.58 22.47
N GLY A 62 -18.78 23.29 21.36
CA GLY A 62 -18.96 24.19 20.23
C GLY A 62 -19.43 23.44 18.98
N VAL A 63 -19.92 24.20 18.00
CA VAL A 63 -20.25 23.68 16.68
C VAL A 63 -19.24 24.20 15.65
N TYR A 64 -18.41 23.30 15.16
CA TYR A 64 -17.32 23.54 14.24
C TYR A 64 -17.78 23.22 12.81
N ARG A 65 -18.02 24.28 12.00
CA ARG A 65 -18.51 24.18 10.62
C ARG A 65 -17.35 24.18 9.63
N GLU A 66 -16.77 23.02 9.40
CA GLU A 66 -15.57 22.83 8.58
C GLU A 66 -15.48 21.40 8.07
N GLN A 67 -14.88 21.21 6.89
CA GLN A 67 -14.37 19.90 6.50
C GLN A 67 -13.03 19.67 7.20
N VAL A 68 -12.93 18.54 7.90
CA VAL A 68 -11.75 18.19 8.67
C VAL A 68 -11.09 16.96 8.05
N ARG A 69 -9.78 17.03 7.81
CA ARG A 69 -8.97 15.98 7.21
C ARG A 69 -7.74 15.69 8.06
N ILE A 70 -7.67 14.46 8.58
CA ILE A 70 -6.43 13.88 9.13
C ILE A 70 -5.75 13.10 8.00
N PRO A 71 -4.67 13.60 7.39
CA PRO A 71 -3.97 12.89 6.32
C PRO A 71 -3.23 11.66 6.85
N ALA A 72 -2.97 10.66 5.98
CA ALA A 72 -2.28 9.42 6.37
C ALA A 72 -0.86 9.62 6.94
N ASN A 73 -0.21 10.73 6.64
CA ASN A 73 1.07 11.09 7.23
C ASN A 73 0.94 11.74 8.62
N LYS A 74 -0.23 11.75 9.27
CA LYS A 74 -0.39 12.25 10.64
C LYS A 74 -1.07 11.22 11.54
N PRO A 75 -0.41 10.07 11.82
CA PRO A 75 -0.96 9.07 12.72
C PRO A 75 -0.85 9.50 14.19
N PHE A 76 -1.38 8.67 15.09
CA PHE A 76 -1.33 8.85 16.55
C PHE A 76 -2.04 10.11 17.09
N ILE A 77 -3.06 10.62 16.40
CA ILE A 77 -3.88 11.74 16.91
C ILE A 77 -4.93 11.21 17.90
N SER A 78 -5.13 11.93 19.00
CA SER A 78 -6.33 11.84 19.85
C SER A 78 -7.17 13.10 19.69
N LEU A 79 -8.46 12.96 19.41
CA LEU A 79 -9.45 14.03 19.38
C LEU A 79 -10.43 13.84 20.53
N ILE A 80 -10.32 14.66 21.57
CA ILE A 80 -11.04 14.46 22.84
C ILE A 80 -11.99 15.62 23.08
N GLY A 81 -13.29 15.34 22.98
CA GLY A 81 -14.35 16.23 23.44
C GLY A 81 -14.69 16.01 24.91
N SER A 82 -15.51 16.89 25.46
CA SER A 82 -16.06 16.74 26.82
C SER A 82 -17.47 16.16 26.85
N ASP A 83 -18.24 16.35 25.78
CA ASP A 83 -19.63 15.89 25.65
C ASP A 83 -19.99 15.83 24.15
N ALA A 84 -20.30 14.63 23.65
CA ALA A 84 -20.60 14.45 22.23
C ALA A 84 -21.82 15.26 21.78
N ALA A 85 -22.78 15.55 22.66
CA ALA A 85 -23.95 16.36 22.31
C ALA A 85 -23.63 17.85 22.16
N LYS A 86 -22.48 18.32 22.69
CA LYS A 86 -22.09 19.73 22.70
C LYS A 86 -20.84 20.03 21.88
N THR A 87 -20.04 19.03 21.54
CA THR A 87 -18.88 19.15 20.67
C THR A 87 -19.19 18.52 19.31
N VAL A 88 -19.53 19.36 18.32
CA VAL A 88 -20.04 18.93 17.02
C VAL A 88 -19.13 19.42 15.89
N ILE A 89 -18.58 18.51 15.10
CA ILE A 89 -17.90 18.79 13.83
C ILE A 89 -18.89 18.50 12.72
N THR A 90 -19.23 19.51 11.92
CA THR A 90 -20.28 19.40 10.89
C THR A 90 -19.89 20.08 9.58
N TYR A 91 -20.32 19.49 8.48
CA TYR A 91 -20.27 20.10 7.15
C TYR A 91 -21.46 19.62 6.32
N GLY A 92 -21.90 20.39 5.33
CA GLY A 92 -23.07 20.07 4.52
C GLY A 92 -22.68 19.91 3.06
N LEU A 93 -22.16 18.74 2.69
CA LEU A 93 -21.68 18.47 1.33
C LEU A 93 -22.18 17.12 0.83
N SER A 94 -22.80 17.12 -0.35
CA SER A 94 -23.24 15.89 -1.01
C SER A 94 -22.21 15.36 -1.99
N ASN A 95 -22.32 14.08 -2.34
CA ASN A 95 -21.62 13.46 -3.47
C ASN A 95 -21.83 14.23 -4.77
N LYS A 96 -23.07 14.67 -5.05
CA LYS A 96 -23.39 15.41 -6.27
C LYS A 96 -22.58 16.70 -6.38
N ASP A 97 -22.40 17.41 -5.27
CA ASP A 97 -21.68 18.68 -5.22
C ASP A 97 -20.15 18.46 -5.09
N ALA A 98 -19.73 17.40 -4.42
CA ALA A 98 -18.33 17.05 -4.22
C ALA A 98 -17.69 16.32 -5.42
N GLY A 99 -18.50 15.81 -6.35
CA GLY A 99 -18.08 14.98 -7.48
C GLY A 99 -17.79 13.51 -7.15
N SER A 100 -17.79 13.13 -5.86
CA SER A 100 -17.72 11.73 -5.43
C SER A 100 -18.20 11.55 -3.98
N THR A 101 -18.70 10.36 -3.62
CA THR A 101 -19.06 10.02 -2.22
C THR A 101 -17.88 10.21 -1.28
N SER A 102 -16.67 9.81 -1.71
CA SER A 102 -15.46 9.96 -0.90
C SER A 102 -15.03 11.41 -0.69
N ALA A 103 -15.45 12.36 -1.53
CA ALA A 103 -15.16 13.78 -1.34
C ALA A 103 -16.24 14.50 -0.51
N SER A 104 -17.39 13.86 -0.27
CA SER A 104 -18.52 14.43 0.48
C SER A 104 -18.37 14.40 2.01
N TYR A 105 -17.19 14.06 2.54
CA TYR A 105 -16.99 13.91 3.99
C TYR A 105 -17.12 15.24 4.74
N SER A 106 -17.63 15.18 5.97
CA SER A 106 -17.40 16.23 6.97
C SER A 106 -16.09 15.98 7.72
N PHE A 107 -15.82 14.72 8.08
CA PHE A 107 -14.61 14.31 8.79
C PHE A 107 -13.92 13.14 8.06
N TYR A 108 -12.64 13.30 7.71
CA TYR A 108 -11.82 12.28 7.07
C TYR A 108 -10.66 11.85 7.96
N VAL A 109 -10.45 10.54 8.06
CA VAL A 109 -9.34 9.92 8.79
C VAL A 109 -8.52 9.03 7.88
N GLY A 110 -7.33 9.49 7.48
CA GLY A 110 -6.30 8.66 6.85
C GLY A 110 -5.18 8.25 7.81
N GLY A 111 -4.96 9.03 8.88
CA GLY A 111 -3.91 8.76 9.87
C GLY A 111 -4.25 7.56 10.76
N HIS A 112 -3.37 6.56 10.82
CA HIS A 112 -3.53 5.38 11.66
C HIS A 112 -3.46 5.71 13.16
N ASP A 113 -3.91 4.79 13.99
CA ASP A 113 -3.89 4.90 15.45
C ASP A 113 -4.69 6.10 15.98
N LEU A 114 -5.70 6.56 15.23
CA LEU A 114 -6.62 7.59 15.71
C LEU A 114 -7.33 7.12 16.98
N ARG A 115 -7.49 8.02 17.96
CA ARG A 115 -8.52 7.91 19.00
C ARG A 115 -9.43 9.13 18.94
N ALA A 116 -10.74 8.92 18.96
CA ALA A 116 -11.70 9.99 19.11
C ALA A 116 -12.69 9.66 20.23
N GLU A 117 -12.98 10.62 21.09
CA GLU A 117 -13.89 10.42 22.23
C GLU A 117 -14.80 11.63 22.45
N ASN A 118 -16.08 11.39 22.77
CA ASN A 118 -17.06 12.41 23.15
C ASN A 118 -17.24 13.54 22.11
N ILE A 119 -17.29 13.20 20.83
CA ILE A 119 -17.48 14.16 19.72
C ILE A 119 -18.60 13.65 18.77
N THR A 120 -19.40 14.57 18.24
CA THR A 120 -20.29 14.32 17.11
C THR A 120 -19.60 14.66 15.78
N PHE A 121 -19.68 13.74 14.83
CA PHE A 121 -19.36 13.96 13.41
C PHE A 121 -20.67 13.95 12.63
N GLU A 122 -20.99 15.06 11.97
CA GLU A 122 -22.26 15.25 11.27
C GLU A 122 -22.04 15.65 9.80
N ASN A 123 -22.82 15.07 8.89
CA ASN A 123 -23.07 15.69 7.59
C ASN A 123 -24.49 16.26 7.55
N SER A 124 -24.58 17.59 7.50
CA SER A 124 -25.83 18.36 7.60
C SER A 124 -26.54 18.56 6.26
N TYR A 125 -26.07 17.94 5.16
CA TYR A 125 -26.72 18.02 3.85
C TYR A 125 -28.17 17.52 3.87
N GLY A 126 -28.44 16.41 4.56
CA GLY A 126 -29.78 15.83 4.68
C GLY A 126 -30.16 14.91 3.51
N GLN A 127 -31.41 15.01 3.05
CA GLN A 127 -31.99 14.08 2.07
C GLN A 127 -31.62 14.43 0.63
N GLY A 128 -31.64 13.43 -0.26
CA GLY A 128 -31.59 13.61 -1.72
C GLY A 128 -30.27 13.24 -2.40
N SER A 129 -29.19 12.99 -1.65
CA SER A 129 -27.91 12.50 -2.19
C SER A 129 -27.08 11.83 -1.09
N GLN A 130 -26.06 11.06 -1.46
CA GLN A 130 -25.05 10.52 -0.55
C GLN A 130 -24.30 11.68 0.12
N ALA A 131 -24.09 11.61 1.44
CA ALA A 131 -23.40 12.66 2.18
C ALA A 131 -22.71 12.07 3.42
N VAL A 132 -21.37 12.01 3.38
CA VAL A 132 -20.59 11.29 4.39
C VAL A 132 -20.33 12.14 5.62
N ALA A 133 -20.73 11.68 6.81
CA ALA A 133 -20.40 12.33 8.08
C ALA A 133 -18.96 12.03 8.48
N ALA A 134 -18.56 10.76 8.41
CA ALA A 134 -17.19 10.34 8.64
C ALA A 134 -16.72 9.31 7.61
N LEU A 135 -15.55 9.56 7.02
CA LEU A 135 -14.82 8.63 6.18
C LEU A 135 -13.57 8.17 6.92
N VAL A 136 -13.48 6.87 7.21
CA VAL A 136 -12.36 6.27 7.95
C VAL A 136 -11.59 5.31 7.05
N GLU A 137 -10.36 5.69 6.72
CA GLU A 137 -9.39 4.99 5.89
C GLU A 137 -8.08 4.84 6.70
N ALA A 138 -8.19 4.21 7.88
CA ALA A 138 -7.10 4.14 8.84
C ALA A 138 -7.12 2.81 9.60
N ASP A 139 -5.92 2.27 9.87
CA ASP A 139 -5.76 1.11 10.73
C ASP A 139 -5.70 1.51 12.21
N ARG A 140 -6.21 0.62 13.06
CA ARG A 140 -6.31 0.79 14.52
C ARG A 140 -7.02 2.07 14.97
N ALA A 141 -8.04 2.49 14.22
CA ALA A 141 -8.85 3.65 14.57
C ALA A 141 -9.86 3.29 15.67
N VAL A 142 -9.95 4.12 16.71
CA VAL A 142 -10.85 3.92 17.86
C VAL A 142 -11.76 5.13 18.03
N PHE A 143 -13.06 4.88 18.12
CA PHE A 143 -14.08 5.86 18.44
C PHE A 143 -14.84 5.40 19.70
N ARG A 144 -14.91 6.25 20.72
CA ARG A 144 -15.64 5.95 21.96
C ARG A 144 -16.64 7.04 22.27
N LYS A 145 -17.89 6.69 22.57
CA LYS A 145 -18.94 7.68 22.92
C LYS A 145 -19.12 8.78 21.88
N CYS A 146 -18.77 8.49 20.63
CA CYS A 146 -18.95 9.40 19.50
C CYS A 146 -20.36 9.25 18.90
N ARG A 147 -20.78 10.30 18.19
CA ARG A 147 -22.04 10.30 17.42
C ARG A 147 -21.73 10.49 15.95
N PHE A 148 -22.36 9.72 15.08
CA PHE A 148 -22.26 9.84 13.62
C PHE A 148 -23.64 10.13 13.06
N ILE A 149 -23.84 11.32 12.50
CA ILE A 149 -25.15 11.85 12.14
C ILE A 149 -25.19 12.19 10.66
N GLY A 150 -26.13 11.60 9.94
CA GLY A 150 -26.34 11.89 8.52
C GLY A 150 -27.66 11.35 7.99
N TRP A 151 -27.67 11.05 6.68
CA TRP A 151 -28.79 10.44 6.00
C TRP A 151 -28.32 9.23 5.17
N GLN A 152 -28.14 9.38 3.86
CA GLN A 152 -27.54 8.35 3.02
C GLN A 152 -26.01 8.39 3.14
N ASP A 153 -25.38 7.23 3.26
CA ASP A 153 -23.91 7.06 3.33
C ASP A 153 -23.24 7.76 4.53
N THR A 154 -23.83 7.66 5.74
CA THR A 154 -23.36 8.42 6.93
C THR A 154 -21.94 8.07 7.37
N LEU A 155 -21.64 6.80 7.62
CA LEU A 155 -20.34 6.31 8.07
C LEU A 155 -19.70 5.43 7.00
N TYR A 156 -18.66 5.96 6.37
CA TYR A 156 -17.85 5.22 5.41
C TYR A 156 -16.64 4.59 6.12
N ALA A 157 -16.83 3.38 6.64
CA ALA A 157 -15.79 2.51 7.17
C ALA A 157 -14.96 1.90 6.01
N LYS A 158 -14.17 2.76 5.36
CA LYS A 158 -13.56 2.49 4.05
C LYS A 158 -12.51 1.37 4.10
N SER A 159 -11.52 1.44 4.99
CA SER A 159 -10.46 0.43 5.12
C SER A 159 -9.76 0.46 6.48
N GLY A 160 -8.98 -0.58 6.79
CA GLY A 160 -8.26 -0.74 8.06
C GLY A 160 -9.11 -1.39 9.16
N ARG A 161 -8.50 -1.61 10.32
CA ARG A 161 -9.18 -2.14 11.51
C ARG A 161 -9.72 -0.99 12.35
N GLN A 162 -11.01 -1.05 12.68
CA GLN A 162 -11.74 0.07 13.28
C GLN A 162 -12.60 -0.44 14.44
N TYR A 163 -12.56 0.25 15.57
CA TYR A 163 -13.34 -0.06 16.76
C TYR A 163 -14.23 1.10 17.16
N TYR A 164 -15.53 0.84 17.24
CA TYR A 164 -16.56 1.79 17.66
C TYR A 164 -17.21 1.26 18.94
N ASP A 165 -17.05 1.98 20.05
CA ASP A 165 -17.51 1.55 21.37
C ASP A 165 -18.44 2.59 21.98
N ASP A 166 -19.63 2.16 22.40
CA ASP A 166 -20.63 3.04 23.03
C ASP A 166 -21.01 4.24 22.13
N CYS A 167 -20.94 4.06 20.82
CA CYS A 167 -21.28 5.08 19.83
C CYS A 167 -22.78 5.11 19.48
N TYR A 168 -23.23 6.28 19.01
CA TYR A 168 -24.53 6.45 18.36
C TYR A 168 -24.33 6.70 16.87
N ILE A 169 -25.01 5.94 16.01
CA ILE A 169 -24.94 6.11 14.55
C ILE A 169 -26.36 6.20 14.00
N GLU A 170 -26.66 7.24 13.23
CA GLU A 170 -27.97 7.40 12.58
C GLU A 170 -27.89 7.67 11.08
N GLY A 171 -28.86 7.14 10.33
CA GLY A 171 -28.95 7.35 8.89
C GLY A 171 -30.14 6.63 8.25
N HIS A 172 -30.09 6.47 6.92
CA HIS A 172 -31.22 5.98 6.12
C HIS A 172 -30.83 4.82 5.18
N VAL A 173 -30.14 5.12 4.08
CA VAL A 173 -29.72 4.13 3.07
C VAL A 173 -28.23 3.92 3.18
N ASP A 174 -27.82 2.66 3.26
CA ASP A 174 -26.44 2.19 3.25
C ASP A 174 -25.54 2.95 4.24
N PHE A 175 -26.11 3.36 5.38
CA PHE A 175 -25.50 4.41 6.19
C PHE A 175 -24.29 3.95 7.02
N ILE A 176 -23.99 2.65 7.04
CA ILE A 176 -22.72 2.08 7.50
C ILE A 176 -22.17 1.18 6.39
N PHE A 177 -21.10 1.60 5.73
CA PHE A 177 -20.62 0.93 4.51
C PHE A 177 -19.10 0.96 4.35
N GLY A 178 -18.56 0.08 3.50
CA GLY A 178 -17.13 0.03 3.16
C GLY A 178 -16.46 -1.33 3.41
N GLN A 179 -15.12 -1.34 3.31
CA GLN A 179 -14.25 -2.54 3.32
C GLN A 179 -13.41 -2.66 4.61
N ALA A 180 -13.63 -1.83 5.62
CA ALA A 180 -12.91 -1.98 6.89
C ALA A 180 -13.21 -3.33 7.57
N ALA A 181 -12.29 -3.79 8.42
CA ALA A 181 -12.64 -4.68 9.52
C ALA A 181 -13.15 -3.78 10.65
N ALA A 182 -14.47 -3.53 10.68
CA ALA A 182 -15.08 -2.60 11.61
C ALA A 182 -15.92 -3.35 12.65
N TYR A 183 -15.63 -3.10 13.92
CA TYR A 183 -16.32 -3.72 15.05
C TYR A 183 -17.06 -2.65 15.86
N PHE A 184 -18.37 -2.81 15.93
CA PHE A 184 -19.29 -1.95 16.66
C PHE A 184 -19.71 -2.68 17.94
N ASN A 185 -19.33 -2.14 19.10
CA ASN A 185 -19.60 -2.74 20.39
C ASN A 185 -20.46 -1.80 21.23
N ASN A 186 -21.56 -2.32 21.78
CA ASN A 186 -22.48 -1.56 22.64
C ASN A 186 -23.00 -0.26 21.97
N CYS A 187 -23.08 -0.22 20.64
CA CYS A 187 -23.55 0.96 19.92
C CYS A 187 -25.08 1.00 19.80
N GLN A 188 -25.64 2.20 19.76
CA GLN A 188 -27.00 2.43 19.29
C GLN A 188 -26.99 2.80 17.80
N ILE A 189 -27.76 2.06 17.01
CA ILE A 189 -27.89 2.24 15.57
C ILE A 189 -29.33 2.65 15.26
N HIS A 190 -29.52 3.82 14.64
CA HIS A 190 -30.84 4.42 14.45
C HIS A 190 -31.16 4.66 12.96
N SER A 191 -32.20 4.00 12.47
CA SER A 191 -32.69 4.16 11.10
C SER A 191 -33.81 5.20 11.03
N LYS A 192 -33.64 6.21 10.18
CA LYS A 192 -34.52 7.39 10.12
C LYS A 192 -35.73 7.23 9.21
N ALA A 193 -35.74 6.21 8.35
CA ALA A 193 -36.88 5.78 7.53
C ALA A 193 -36.61 4.37 6.93
N ASP A 194 -37.46 3.91 6.02
CA ASP A 194 -37.30 2.65 5.29
C ASP A 194 -35.97 2.59 4.52
N GLY A 195 -35.13 1.59 4.75
CA GLY A 195 -33.81 1.57 4.12
C GLY A 195 -32.93 0.38 4.48
N TYR A 196 -31.62 0.61 4.48
CA TYR A 196 -30.58 -0.40 4.68
C TYR A 196 -29.58 0.10 5.71
N ILE A 197 -29.34 -0.69 6.76
CA ILE A 197 -28.34 -0.33 7.78
C ILE A 197 -26.94 -0.45 7.20
N THR A 198 -26.63 -1.59 6.57
CA THR A 198 -25.27 -1.91 6.13
C THR A 198 -25.14 -2.14 4.63
N ALA A 199 -23.99 -1.72 4.09
CA ALA A 199 -23.56 -2.05 2.72
C ALA A 199 -22.07 -2.47 2.69
N PRO A 200 -21.74 -3.71 3.10
CA PRO A 200 -20.36 -4.16 3.17
C PRO A 200 -19.73 -4.37 1.78
N MET A 201 -18.48 -3.92 1.64
CA MET A 201 -17.66 -4.02 0.43
C MET A 201 -16.51 -4.99 0.70
N ARG A 202 -16.65 -6.24 0.28
CA ARG A 202 -15.61 -7.26 0.40
C ARG A 202 -15.51 -8.03 -0.91
N PHE A 203 -14.28 -8.20 -1.42
CA PHE A 203 -14.06 -8.70 -2.79
C PHE A 203 -13.62 -10.15 -2.88
N ALA A 204 -13.14 -10.73 -1.78
CA ALA A 204 -12.70 -12.13 -1.75
C ALA A 204 -13.08 -12.84 -0.45
N ALA A 205 -13.12 -14.17 -0.51
CA ALA A 205 -13.54 -15.04 0.60
C ALA A 205 -12.54 -15.06 1.77
N ASP A 206 -11.29 -14.69 1.54
CA ASP A 206 -10.18 -14.69 2.50
C ASP A 206 -9.85 -13.29 3.06
N GLU A 207 -10.48 -12.21 2.54
CA GLU A 207 -10.30 -10.87 3.09
C GLU A 207 -10.80 -10.80 4.55
N PRO A 208 -10.06 -10.21 5.49
CA PRO A 208 -10.47 -10.08 6.89
C PRO A 208 -11.55 -9.00 7.10
N SER A 209 -11.89 -8.20 6.08
CA SER A 209 -12.88 -7.12 6.13
C SER A 209 -14.29 -7.58 6.50
N GLY A 210 -15.09 -6.69 7.08
CA GLY A 210 -16.47 -6.95 7.45
C GLY A 210 -16.98 -5.99 8.53
N LEU A 211 -18.30 -5.92 8.66
CA LEU A 211 -18.98 -5.09 9.65
C LEU A 211 -19.60 -5.98 10.74
N VAL A 212 -19.06 -5.93 11.95
CA VAL A 212 -19.52 -6.76 13.09
C VAL A 212 -20.21 -5.88 14.12
N PHE A 213 -21.44 -6.21 14.48
CA PHE A 213 -22.25 -5.49 15.46
C PHE A 213 -22.49 -6.40 16.65
N ASN A 214 -21.88 -6.10 17.79
CA ASN A 214 -21.95 -6.91 18.99
C ASN A 214 -22.59 -6.12 20.13
N LYS A 215 -23.62 -6.70 20.75
CA LYS A 215 -24.37 -6.06 21.86
C LYS A 215 -24.92 -4.67 21.49
N CYS A 216 -25.20 -4.45 20.22
CA CYS A 216 -25.78 -3.21 19.74
C CYS A 216 -27.29 -3.16 20.01
N ARG A 217 -27.86 -1.97 19.91
CA ARG A 217 -29.30 -1.75 19.90
C ARG A 217 -29.74 -1.07 18.61
N LEU A 218 -30.58 -1.74 17.83
CA LEU A 218 -31.15 -1.19 16.60
C LEU A 218 -32.50 -0.53 16.92
N THR A 219 -32.72 0.67 16.41
CA THR A 219 -33.96 1.42 16.54
C THR A 219 -34.35 2.04 15.20
N SER A 220 -35.63 2.36 15.02
CA SER A 220 -36.11 3.05 13.82
C SER A 220 -37.16 4.10 14.16
N SER A 221 -37.26 5.12 13.31
CA SER A 221 -38.39 6.05 13.24
C SER A 221 -38.89 6.15 11.80
N ASP A 222 -40.13 6.63 11.63
CA ASP A 222 -40.70 7.02 10.34
C ASP A 222 -40.64 5.92 9.24
N THR A 223 -40.79 4.66 9.65
CA THR A 223 -40.82 3.51 8.73
C THR A 223 -42.25 3.17 8.33
N LYS A 224 -42.45 2.83 7.05
CA LYS A 224 -43.72 2.34 6.52
C LYS A 224 -43.61 0.86 6.13
N TYR A 225 -42.49 0.47 5.53
CA TYR A 225 -42.22 -0.88 5.06
C TYR A 225 -41.15 -1.61 5.88
N GLY A 226 -40.43 -0.88 6.73
CA GLY A 226 -39.38 -1.40 7.59
C GLY A 226 -37.98 -1.31 6.98
N VAL A 227 -37.01 -1.78 7.74
CA VAL A 227 -35.57 -1.62 7.47
C VAL A 227 -34.91 -2.98 7.25
N TYR A 228 -33.97 -3.06 6.31
CA TYR A 228 -33.09 -4.21 6.15
C TYR A 228 -31.81 -4.05 6.98
N LEU A 229 -31.33 -5.16 7.54
CA LEU A 229 -30.01 -5.26 8.18
C LEU A 229 -28.88 -4.89 7.21
N GLY A 230 -29.06 -5.16 5.92
CA GLY A 230 -28.19 -4.64 4.87
C GLY A 230 -28.27 -5.36 3.54
N ARG A 231 -27.35 -4.99 2.66
CA ARG A 231 -27.20 -5.56 1.31
C ARG A 231 -25.73 -5.60 0.86
N PRO A 232 -25.26 -6.67 0.20
CA PRO A 232 -23.85 -6.80 -0.14
C PRO A 232 -23.47 -5.91 -1.35
N TRP A 233 -22.72 -4.83 -1.11
CA TRP A 233 -22.29 -3.92 -2.18
C TRP A 233 -21.26 -4.56 -3.12
N ARG A 234 -20.54 -5.58 -2.64
CA ARG A 234 -19.65 -6.45 -3.43
C ARG A 234 -19.90 -7.92 -3.10
N ASP A 235 -19.42 -8.79 -3.98
CA ASP A 235 -19.77 -10.21 -4.03
C ASP A 235 -19.57 -10.96 -2.71
N TYR A 236 -18.52 -10.64 -1.94
CA TYR A 236 -18.21 -11.29 -0.67
C TYR A 236 -18.59 -10.45 0.55
N GLY A 237 -19.46 -9.44 0.37
CA GLY A 237 -19.92 -8.53 1.42
C GLY A 237 -20.25 -9.25 2.71
N ARG A 238 -19.67 -8.79 3.83
CA ARG A 238 -19.79 -9.42 5.14
C ARG A 238 -20.34 -8.47 6.21
N ALA A 239 -21.49 -8.82 6.77
CA ALA A 239 -22.07 -8.15 7.93
C ALA A 239 -22.61 -9.18 8.93
N VAL A 240 -22.35 -8.96 10.22
CA VAL A 240 -22.68 -9.91 11.29
C VAL A 240 -23.30 -9.17 12.47
N PHE A 241 -24.49 -9.60 12.89
CA PHE A 241 -25.18 -9.08 14.09
C PHE A 241 -25.18 -10.12 15.20
N ILE A 242 -24.51 -9.81 16.31
CA ILE A 242 -24.26 -10.71 17.45
C ILE A 242 -24.86 -10.09 18.71
N ASN A 243 -25.70 -10.85 19.41
CA ASN A 243 -26.32 -10.46 20.68
C ASN A 243 -26.98 -9.07 20.61
N THR A 244 -27.56 -8.72 19.47
CA THR A 244 -28.07 -7.38 19.19
C THR A 244 -29.53 -7.29 19.57
N GLN A 245 -29.92 -6.23 20.27
CA GLN A 245 -31.32 -5.92 20.54
C GLN A 245 -31.92 -5.20 19.33
N MET A 246 -32.80 -5.89 18.59
CA MET A 246 -33.43 -5.39 17.39
C MET A 246 -34.82 -4.81 17.70
N ASP A 247 -34.86 -3.59 18.24
CA ASP A 247 -36.10 -2.87 18.52
C ASP A 247 -36.60 -2.07 17.30
N ALA A 248 -35.83 -2.01 16.22
CA ALA A 248 -36.25 -1.44 14.94
C ALA A 248 -37.33 -2.31 14.25
N ASP A 249 -38.07 -1.71 13.32
CA ASP A 249 -39.00 -2.38 12.41
C ASP A 249 -38.21 -3.13 11.32
N ILE A 250 -37.42 -4.13 11.74
CA ILE A 250 -36.62 -4.96 10.82
C ILE A 250 -37.56 -5.81 10.00
N ARG A 251 -37.36 -5.80 8.68
CA ARG A 251 -38.14 -6.61 7.75
C ARG A 251 -37.96 -8.11 8.03
N PRO A 252 -39.01 -8.94 7.86
CA PRO A 252 -38.92 -10.38 8.07
C PRO A 252 -37.78 -11.05 7.29
N GLU A 253 -37.58 -10.63 6.04
CA GLU A 253 -36.50 -11.12 5.16
C GLU A 253 -35.10 -10.85 5.75
N GLY A 254 -34.97 -9.80 6.58
CA GLY A 254 -33.74 -9.36 7.24
C GLY A 254 -32.75 -8.68 6.29
N TRP A 255 -32.46 -9.32 5.17
CA TRP A 255 -31.42 -8.93 4.22
C TRP A 255 -31.98 -8.77 2.81
N HIS A 256 -31.30 -7.96 2.00
CA HIS A 256 -31.64 -7.76 0.60
C HIS A 256 -30.39 -7.97 -0.27
N HIS A 257 -30.52 -8.54 -1.46
CA HIS A 257 -29.41 -8.61 -2.39
C HIS A 257 -29.20 -7.27 -3.08
N TRP A 258 -27.95 -6.90 -3.37
CA TRP A 258 -27.71 -5.81 -4.32
C TRP A 258 -28.01 -6.28 -5.76
N GLU A 259 -27.50 -7.47 -6.09
CA GLU A 259 -27.82 -8.24 -7.28
C GLU A 259 -27.98 -9.72 -6.88
N PRO A 260 -28.92 -10.48 -7.46
CA PRO A 260 -29.24 -11.85 -7.01
C PRO A 260 -28.04 -12.81 -6.95
N GLN A 261 -27.08 -12.69 -7.86
CA GLN A 261 -25.89 -13.56 -7.88
C GLN A 261 -25.00 -13.44 -6.64
N ARG A 262 -25.02 -12.29 -5.95
CA ARG A 262 -24.16 -12.05 -4.77
C ARG A 262 -24.57 -12.86 -3.55
N GLU A 263 -25.81 -13.36 -3.53
CA GLU A 263 -26.30 -14.27 -2.49
C GLU A 263 -25.45 -15.54 -2.36
N ARG A 264 -24.75 -15.94 -3.43
CA ARG A 264 -23.90 -17.15 -3.46
C ARG A 264 -22.63 -17.01 -2.63
N THR A 265 -22.11 -15.79 -2.49
CA THR A 265 -20.78 -15.50 -1.94
C THR A 265 -20.81 -14.56 -0.73
N ALA A 266 -21.90 -13.83 -0.52
CA ALA A 266 -22.06 -12.93 0.61
C ALA A 266 -22.08 -13.69 1.95
N TYR A 267 -21.62 -13.02 3.01
CA TYR A 267 -21.65 -13.53 4.38
C TYR A 267 -22.47 -12.59 5.26
N MET A 268 -23.79 -12.77 5.25
CA MET A 268 -24.70 -11.99 6.08
C MET A 268 -25.25 -12.88 7.19
N ALA A 269 -24.97 -12.53 8.44
CA ALA A 269 -25.15 -13.48 9.53
C ALA A 269 -25.71 -12.88 10.83
N GLU A 270 -26.40 -13.71 11.61
CA GLU A 270 -27.00 -13.35 12.89
C GLU A 270 -26.70 -14.41 13.97
N TYR A 271 -26.54 -13.97 15.22
CA TYR A 271 -26.39 -14.82 16.40
C TYR A 271 -26.99 -14.19 17.65
N GLY A 272 -27.82 -14.91 18.39
CA GLY A 272 -28.26 -14.51 19.75
C GLY A 272 -29.01 -13.18 19.85
N SER A 273 -29.42 -12.58 18.73
CA SER A 273 -30.16 -11.31 18.71
C SER A 273 -31.58 -11.47 19.25
N THR A 274 -32.09 -10.41 19.88
CA THR A 274 -33.39 -10.38 20.57
C THR A 274 -34.23 -9.19 20.13
N GLY A 275 -35.46 -9.04 20.64
CA GLY A 275 -36.37 -7.96 20.27
C GLY A 275 -37.25 -8.29 19.06
N ARG A 276 -38.19 -7.37 18.76
CA ARG A 276 -39.24 -7.58 17.73
C ARG A 276 -38.68 -7.81 16.32
N GLY A 277 -37.58 -7.14 15.96
CA GLY A 277 -36.92 -7.34 14.67
C GLY A 277 -36.15 -8.65 14.55
N ALA A 278 -35.82 -9.28 15.68
CA ALA A 278 -35.20 -10.61 15.73
C ALA A 278 -36.26 -11.73 15.76
N GLN A 279 -37.43 -11.47 16.34
CA GLN A 279 -38.52 -12.42 16.51
C GLN A 279 -39.63 -12.16 15.47
N GLY A 280 -39.59 -12.77 14.28
CA GLY A 280 -40.78 -12.67 13.41
C GLY A 280 -40.70 -12.85 11.89
N GLY A 281 -39.90 -13.76 11.33
CA GLY A 281 -40.21 -14.27 9.99
C GLY A 281 -39.03 -14.65 9.12
N SER A 282 -39.34 -15.37 8.05
CA SER A 282 -38.46 -16.08 7.13
C SER A 282 -37.32 -15.21 6.61
N ARG A 283 -36.17 -15.22 7.32
CA ARG A 283 -34.92 -14.71 6.77
C ARG A 283 -34.71 -15.33 5.39
N VAL A 284 -34.17 -14.54 4.48
CA VAL A 284 -33.76 -15.04 3.16
C VAL A 284 -32.89 -16.29 3.32
N ALA A 285 -33.06 -17.28 2.44
CA ALA A 285 -32.44 -18.60 2.59
C ALA A 285 -30.90 -18.58 2.60
N TRP A 286 -30.29 -17.53 2.05
CA TRP A 286 -28.85 -17.33 2.01
C TRP A 286 -28.29 -16.60 3.24
N ALA A 287 -29.15 -16.12 4.16
CA ALA A 287 -28.72 -15.59 5.45
C ALA A 287 -28.17 -16.72 6.34
N LYS A 288 -27.09 -16.44 7.07
CA LYS A 288 -26.41 -17.42 7.91
C LYS A 288 -26.84 -17.27 9.37
N LYS A 289 -27.23 -18.38 9.98
CA LYS A 289 -27.39 -18.48 11.43
C LYS A 289 -26.10 -19.04 12.00
N LEU A 290 -25.43 -18.28 12.84
CA LEU A 290 -24.18 -18.71 13.45
C LEU A 290 -24.45 -19.66 14.64
N SER A 291 -23.47 -20.51 14.92
CA SER A 291 -23.37 -21.35 16.11
C SER A 291 -22.39 -20.75 17.14
N ASP A 292 -22.41 -21.26 18.36
CA ASP A 292 -21.49 -20.84 19.43
C ASP A 292 -20.02 -20.96 19.01
N ALA A 293 -19.68 -21.96 18.20
CA ALA A 293 -18.32 -22.17 17.68
C ALA A 293 -17.90 -21.10 16.66
N ASP A 294 -18.84 -20.56 15.87
CA ASP A 294 -18.56 -19.55 14.86
C ASP A 294 -18.22 -18.19 15.49
N ILE A 295 -18.77 -17.90 16.68
CA ILE A 295 -18.63 -16.60 17.34
C ILE A 295 -17.19 -16.29 17.73
N LYS A 296 -16.36 -17.31 17.96
CA LYS A 296 -14.94 -17.10 18.27
C LYS A 296 -14.22 -16.29 17.19
N ALA A 297 -14.52 -16.55 15.91
CA ALA A 297 -13.91 -15.82 14.79
C ALA A 297 -14.37 -14.35 14.69
N PHE A 298 -15.50 -14.03 15.31
CA PHE A 298 -16.08 -12.69 15.37
C PHE A 298 -15.99 -12.06 16.76
N SER A 299 -15.14 -12.60 17.66
CA SER A 299 -14.84 -11.90 18.90
C SER A 299 -13.88 -10.73 18.62
N LEU A 300 -13.90 -9.71 19.49
CA LEU A 300 -13.06 -8.52 19.33
C LEU A 300 -11.58 -8.86 19.11
N GLU A 301 -11.05 -9.76 19.94
CA GLU A 301 -9.65 -10.22 19.92
C GLU A 301 -9.27 -10.89 18.60
N TYR A 302 -10.13 -11.73 18.04
CA TYR A 302 -9.81 -12.46 16.81
C TYR A 302 -10.08 -11.63 15.55
N PHE A 303 -11.17 -10.86 15.56
CA PHE A 303 -11.59 -10.10 14.40
C PHE A 303 -10.69 -8.88 14.14
N LEU A 304 -10.25 -8.18 15.20
CA LEU A 304 -9.37 -7.03 15.09
C LEU A 304 -7.90 -7.34 15.43
N GLY A 305 -7.60 -8.51 16.00
CA GLY A 305 -6.25 -8.88 16.40
C GLY A 305 -5.25 -8.89 15.25
N GLY A 306 -5.62 -9.40 14.08
CA GLY A 306 -4.67 -9.54 12.97
C GLY A 306 -3.43 -10.38 13.33
N ARG A 307 -2.33 -10.16 12.63
CA ARG A 307 -0.98 -10.66 12.94
C ARG A 307 -0.29 -9.96 14.12
N ASP A 308 -0.59 -8.69 14.37
CA ASP A 308 0.03 -7.91 15.44
C ASP A 308 -0.61 -8.17 16.81
N GLY A 309 -1.80 -8.77 16.85
CA GLY A 309 -2.55 -9.05 18.08
C GLY A 309 -3.23 -7.81 18.66
N TRP A 310 -3.57 -6.81 17.83
CA TRP A 310 -4.19 -5.57 18.30
C TRP A 310 -5.49 -5.80 19.05
N ASP A 311 -5.48 -5.39 20.32
CA ASP A 311 -6.68 -5.31 21.16
C ASP A 311 -7.03 -3.84 21.44
N PRO A 312 -8.11 -3.30 20.84
CA PRO A 312 -8.52 -1.91 21.06
C PRO A 312 -9.01 -1.63 22.49
N ALA A 313 -9.30 -2.66 23.30
CA ALA A 313 -9.70 -2.50 24.69
C ALA A 313 -8.49 -2.25 25.61
N THR A 314 -7.32 -2.83 25.30
CA THR A 314 -6.16 -2.87 26.21
C THR A 314 -4.87 -2.27 25.64
N ALA A 315 -4.76 -2.06 24.32
CA ALA A 315 -3.54 -1.56 23.68
C ALA A 315 -3.13 -0.16 24.18
N LYS A 316 -1.96 -0.10 24.84
CA LYS A 316 -1.33 1.13 25.31
C LYS A 316 -0.51 1.81 24.22
N ASP A 317 -0.22 3.10 24.39
CA ASP A 317 0.52 3.87 23.39
C ASP A 317 1.96 3.35 23.18
N GLU A 318 2.62 2.86 24.22
CA GLU A 318 3.95 2.25 24.09
C GLU A 318 3.93 1.00 23.22
N TRP A 319 2.84 0.23 23.30
CA TRP A 319 2.61 -0.94 22.45
C TRP A 319 2.35 -0.50 21.01
N LEU A 320 1.46 0.47 20.79
CA LEU A 320 1.11 0.96 19.44
C LEU A 320 2.31 1.59 18.72
N VAL A 321 3.21 2.26 19.45
CA VAL A 321 4.45 2.83 18.89
C VAL A 321 5.47 1.74 18.51
N SER A 322 5.49 0.63 19.26
CA SER A 322 6.42 -0.48 19.02
C SER A 322 5.90 -1.54 18.04
N HIS A 323 4.59 -1.59 17.80
CA HIS A 323 3.93 -2.54 16.92
C HIS A 323 3.36 -1.81 15.71
N ARG A 324 3.78 -2.20 14.51
CA ARG A 324 3.35 -1.55 13.25
C ARG A 324 1.85 -1.82 13.00
N PRO A 325 1.07 -0.83 12.54
CA PRO A 325 -0.27 -1.10 12.03
C PRO A 325 -0.20 -2.14 10.91
N GLU A 326 -1.10 -3.12 10.94
CA GLU A 326 -1.30 -4.02 9.82
C GLU A 326 -1.97 -3.27 8.69
N ASN A 327 -1.15 -2.73 7.79
CA ASN A 327 -1.50 -2.57 6.39
C ASN A 327 -0.23 -2.28 5.60
N ALA A 328 0.60 -3.30 5.36
CA ALA A 328 1.19 -3.39 4.03
C ALA A 328 0.08 -3.94 3.13
N ALA A 329 -0.90 -3.10 2.78
CA ALA A 329 -1.84 -3.43 1.70
C ALA A 329 -1.07 -3.74 0.40
N VAL A 330 0.15 -3.22 0.29
CA VAL A 330 1.11 -3.43 -0.79
C VAL A 330 2.53 -3.50 -0.19
N GLY A 331 3.28 -4.56 -0.48
CA GLY A 331 4.72 -4.62 -0.16
C GLY A 331 5.56 -3.86 -1.20
N TRP A 332 6.78 -3.42 -0.86
CA TRP A 332 7.65 -2.67 -1.78
C TRP A 332 7.86 -3.36 -3.14
N SER A 333 7.88 -4.69 -3.20
CA SER A 333 7.96 -5.47 -4.44
C SER A 333 6.77 -5.31 -5.38
N ASP A 334 5.63 -4.83 -4.87
CA ASP A 334 4.35 -4.74 -5.58
C ASP A 334 3.87 -3.29 -5.78
N VAL A 335 4.61 -2.29 -5.28
CA VAL A 335 4.21 -0.87 -5.40
C VAL A 335 4.13 -0.38 -6.84
N LEU A 336 4.86 -1.01 -7.77
CA LEU A 336 4.79 -0.71 -9.21
C LEU A 336 3.74 -1.58 -9.95
N LYS A 337 3.00 -2.44 -9.26
CA LYS A 337 1.95 -3.29 -9.85
C LYS A 337 0.54 -2.79 -9.55
N GLN A 338 0.43 -1.67 -8.85
CA GLN A 338 -0.85 -1.11 -8.43
C GLN A 338 -1.59 -0.45 -9.60
N PRO A 339 -2.93 -0.50 -9.61
CA PRO A 339 -3.71 0.18 -10.64
C PRO A 339 -3.56 1.71 -10.52
N ALA A 340 -3.76 2.44 -11.62
CA ALA A 340 -3.53 3.88 -11.69
C ALA A 340 -4.21 4.70 -10.56
N HIS A 341 -5.45 4.36 -10.22
CA HIS A 341 -6.21 5.05 -9.16
C HIS A 341 -5.63 4.85 -7.76
N TRP A 342 -4.86 3.77 -7.52
CA TRP A 342 -4.24 3.52 -6.22
C TRP A 342 -3.15 4.57 -5.91
N TYR A 343 -2.43 5.08 -6.92
CA TYR A 343 -1.43 6.14 -6.69
C TYR A 343 -2.04 7.46 -6.23
N ALA A 344 -3.36 7.63 -6.36
CA ALA A 344 -4.12 8.77 -5.87
C ALA A 344 -4.66 8.57 -4.44
N VAL A 345 -4.47 7.40 -3.81
CA VAL A 345 -4.91 7.19 -2.42
C VAL A 345 -3.88 7.71 -1.42
N ASP A 346 -4.30 7.93 -0.18
CA ASP A 346 -3.43 8.47 0.88
C ASP A 346 -2.31 7.50 1.27
N GLU A 347 -2.55 6.19 1.14
CA GLU A 347 -1.52 5.18 1.37
C GLU A 347 -0.32 5.34 0.43
N ALA A 348 -0.57 5.58 -0.87
CA ALA A 348 0.50 5.84 -1.83
C ALA A 348 1.30 7.11 -1.46
N THR A 349 0.63 8.15 -0.94
CA THR A 349 1.27 9.37 -0.44
C THR A 349 2.11 9.11 0.80
N ARG A 350 1.62 8.28 1.73
CA ARG A 350 2.34 7.87 2.93
C ARG A 350 3.63 7.13 2.57
N ILE A 351 3.54 6.15 1.68
CA ILE A 351 4.70 5.40 1.16
C ILE A 351 5.66 6.36 0.44
N ALA A 352 5.17 7.30 -0.38
CA ALA A 352 6.03 8.29 -1.04
C ALA A 352 6.79 9.18 -0.03
N ASN A 353 6.10 9.68 1.00
CA ASN A 353 6.74 10.44 2.08
C ASN A 353 7.81 9.63 2.82
N GLN A 354 7.62 8.31 2.92
CA GLN A 354 8.58 7.40 3.51
C GLN A 354 9.78 7.16 2.60
N VAL A 355 9.57 6.99 1.29
CA VAL A 355 10.66 6.94 0.29
C VAL A 355 11.58 8.16 0.40
N LEU A 356 11.04 9.34 0.66
CA LEU A 356 11.82 10.56 0.90
C LEU A 356 12.74 10.48 2.13
N VAL A 357 12.34 9.76 3.18
CA VAL A 357 13.15 9.59 4.40
C VAL A 357 14.39 8.74 4.11
N TYR A 358 14.26 7.73 3.25
CA TYR A 358 15.36 6.84 2.86
C TYR A 358 16.35 7.45 1.86
N GLN A 359 16.01 8.58 1.23
CA GLN A 359 16.88 9.16 0.21
C GLN A 359 18.16 9.74 0.86
N ARG A 360 19.33 9.35 0.34
CA ARG A 360 20.62 9.88 0.78
C ARG A 360 20.86 11.28 0.20
N ALA A 361 21.84 11.98 0.76
CA ALA A 361 22.17 13.37 0.40
C ALA A 361 22.58 13.53 -1.07
N ASN A 362 23.19 12.50 -1.67
CA ASN A 362 23.55 12.48 -3.08
C ASN A 362 22.37 12.21 -4.03
N GLY A 363 21.17 11.94 -3.50
CA GLY A 363 19.94 11.71 -4.27
C GLY A 363 19.58 10.25 -4.51
N GLY A 364 20.48 9.29 -4.27
CA GLY A 364 20.21 7.87 -4.46
C GLY A 364 19.53 7.19 -3.27
N TRP A 365 19.25 5.89 -3.44
CA TRP A 365 18.71 5.02 -2.38
C TRP A 365 19.55 3.75 -2.21
N GLU A 366 19.49 3.19 -1.02
CA GLU A 366 19.97 1.83 -0.74
C GLU A 366 19.01 0.76 -1.30
N LYS A 367 19.49 -0.48 -1.36
CA LYS A 367 18.74 -1.64 -1.87
C LYS A 367 18.17 -2.50 -0.75
N ASN A 368 17.26 -3.41 -1.12
CA ASN A 368 16.71 -4.45 -0.23
C ASN A 368 15.96 -3.92 1.00
N VAL A 369 15.29 -2.77 0.84
CA VAL A 369 14.46 -2.16 1.88
C VAL A 369 13.00 -2.21 1.46
N ASP A 370 12.13 -2.70 2.34
CA ASP A 370 10.69 -2.54 2.17
C ASP A 370 10.26 -1.13 2.62
N MET A 371 10.29 -0.19 1.67
CA MET A 371 9.91 1.20 1.92
C MET A 371 8.39 1.43 1.98
N ALA A 372 7.57 0.39 1.76
CA ALA A 372 6.13 0.47 1.97
C ALA A 372 5.77 0.27 3.44
N THR A 373 6.58 -0.46 4.19
CA THR A 373 6.33 -0.74 5.60
C THR A 373 6.59 0.50 6.47
N MET A 374 5.61 0.84 7.31
CA MET A 374 5.66 2.03 8.18
C MET A 374 6.88 2.03 9.12
N LEU A 375 7.57 3.17 9.17
CA LEU A 375 8.72 3.42 10.02
C LEU A 375 8.26 3.81 11.43
N THR A 376 8.94 3.28 12.44
CA THR A 376 8.89 3.84 13.79
C THR A 376 9.69 5.15 13.86
N GLN A 377 9.48 5.93 14.93
CA GLN A 377 10.24 7.18 15.14
C GLN A 377 11.74 6.92 15.29
N ALA A 378 12.14 5.85 15.99
CA ALA A 378 13.54 5.50 16.19
C ALA A 378 14.23 5.17 14.85
N GLU A 379 13.57 4.38 14.00
CA GLU A 379 14.07 4.05 12.67
C GLU A 379 14.16 5.29 11.77
N ARG A 380 13.16 6.18 11.82
CA ARG A 380 13.19 7.44 11.07
C ARG A 380 14.33 8.34 11.50
N THR A 381 14.54 8.54 12.81
CA THR A 381 15.64 9.35 13.33
C THR A 381 16.98 8.78 12.89
N LYS A 382 17.14 7.45 12.95
CA LYS A 382 18.34 6.76 12.46
C LYS A 382 18.59 7.03 10.98
N LEU A 383 17.59 6.84 10.13
CA LEU A 383 17.71 7.06 8.68
C LEU A 383 18.05 8.52 8.32
N ILE A 384 17.47 9.48 9.05
CA ILE A 384 17.79 10.90 8.87
C ILE A 384 19.24 11.19 9.25
N ALA A 385 19.74 10.60 10.34
CA ALA A 385 21.14 10.73 10.75
C ALA A 385 22.11 10.08 9.74
N GLU A 386 21.66 9.05 9.02
CA GLU A 386 22.44 8.32 8.01
C GLU A 386 22.35 8.92 6.60
N ARG A 387 21.78 10.12 6.42
CA ARG A 387 21.63 10.75 5.11
C ARG A 387 22.93 10.95 4.34
N SER A 388 24.06 11.08 5.02
CA SER A 388 25.39 11.22 4.39
C SER A 388 26.03 9.87 3.98
N SER A 389 25.36 8.74 4.19
CA SER A 389 25.84 7.42 3.79
C SER A 389 26.08 7.33 2.26
N SER A 390 27.10 6.57 1.88
CA SER A 390 27.51 6.29 0.49
C SER A 390 27.08 4.90 0.01
N ASP A 391 25.95 4.40 0.55
CA ASP A 391 25.38 3.09 0.25
C ASP A 391 24.41 3.06 -0.94
N THR A 392 24.36 4.14 -1.72
CA THR A 392 23.44 4.30 -2.84
C THR A 392 23.85 3.49 -4.07
N THR A 393 22.85 2.88 -4.71
CA THR A 393 23.05 1.90 -5.76
C THR A 393 21.87 1.82 -6.72
N ILE A 394 22.10 1.20 -7.88
CA ILE A 394 21.05 0.77 -8.82
C ILE A 394 20.82 -0.75 -8.82
N ASP A 395 21.53 -1.46 -7.95
CA ASP A 395 21.42 -2.90 -7.76
C ASP A 395 20.06 -3.30 -7.18
N ASN A 396 19.55 -4.48 -7.55
CA ASN A 396 18.22 -4.98 -7.16
C ASN A 396 17.08 -3.96 -7.39
N GLY A 397 17.20 -3.12 -8.43
CA GLY A 397 16.20 -2.09 -8.75
C GLY A 397 16.18 -0.90 -7.80
N ALA A 398 17.16 -0.76 -6.90
CA ALA A 398 17.31 0.43 -6.08
C ALA A 398 17.47 1.69 -6.94
N THR A 399 17.09 2.83 -6.37
CA THR A 399 16.96 4.14 -7.05
C THR A 399 15.92 4.18 -8.17
N THR A 400 15.95 3.25 -9.13
CA THR A 400 15.02 3.21 -10.27
C THR A 400 13.59 2.87 -9.85
N THR A 401 13.38 1.94 -8.91
CA THR A 401 12.04 1.61 -8.38
C THR A 401 11.44 2.80 -7.64
N GLN A 402 12.23 3.48 -6.82
CA GLN A 402 11.82 4.69 -6.08
C GLN A 402 11.43 5.81 -7.05
N LEU A 403 12.22 6.05 -8.09
CA LEU A 403 11.90 7.05 -9.12
C LEU A 403 10.62 6.71 -9.89
N LYS A 404 10.46 5.46 -10.34
CA LYS A 404 9.23 4.99 -11.01
C LYS A 404 8.01 5.15 -10.11
N PHE A 405 8.13 4.85 -8.82
CA PHE A 405 7.05 4.98 -7.84
C PHE A 405 6.67 6.45 -7.60
N LEU A 406 7.66 7.30 -7.31
CA LEU A 406 7.45 8.74 -7.11
C LEU A 406 6.80 9.38 -8.33
N ALA A 407 7.23 9.05 -9.55
CA ALA A 407 6.64 9.58 -10.78
C ALA A 407 5.13 9.32 -10.88
N ARG A 408 4.67 8.11 -10.51
CA ARG A 408 3.24 7.75 -10.53
C ARG A 408 2.44 8.50 -9.46
N VAL A 409 3.00 8.66 -8.26
CA VAL A 409 2.38 9.46 -7.18
C VAL A 409 2.33 10.95 -7.53
N ILE A 410 3.40 11.49 -8.12
CA ILE A 410 3.47 12.88 -8.60
C ILE A 410 2.42 13.15 -9.68
N THR A 411 2.24 12.21 -10.61
CA THR A 411 1.23 12.29 -11.67
C THR A 411 -0.18 12.31 -11.09
N ALA A 412 -0.41 11.55 -10.01
CA ALA A 412 -1.71 11.46 -9.36
C ALA A 412 -2.03 12.64 -8.42
N LYS A 413 -1.06 13.19 -7.69
CA LYS A 413 -1.31 14.17 -6.61
C LYS A 413 -0.48 15.45 -6.66
N ASN A 414 0.54 15.53 -7.50
CA ASN A 414 1.35 16.74 -7.70
C ASN A 414 1.91 17.36 -6.40
N ILE A 415 2.55 16.55 -5.54
CA ILE A 415 3.16 17.03 -4.29
C ILE A 415 4.59 17.50 -4.55
N GLU A 416 4.90 18.75 -4.19
CA GLU A 416 6.20 19.40 -4.46
C GLU A 416 7.40 18.64 -3.89
N ALA A 417 7.33 18.24 -2.62
CA ALA A 417 8.41 17.48 -1.97
C ALA A 417 8.74 16.16 -2.70
N HIS A 418 7.73 15.52 -3.33
CA HIS A 418 7.95 14.30 -4.12
C HIS A 418 8.67 14.62 -5.42
N ARG A 419 8.35 15.75 -6.07
CA ARG A 419 9.05 16.24 -7.27
C ARG A 419 10.51 16.57 -6.97
N ASP A 420 10.77 17.23 -5.86
CA ASP A 420 12.15 17.55 -5.46
C ASP A 420 12.97 16.29 -5.22
N ALA A 421 12.38 15.30 -4.54
CA ALA A 421 13.04 14.01 -4.31
C ALA A 421 13.28 13.25 -5.62
N PHE A 422 12.29 13.24 -6.52
CA PHE A 422 12.45 12.65 -7.84
C PHE A 422 13.59 13.33 -8.62
N ASN A 423 13.61 14.67 -8.67
CA ASN A 423 14.63 15.42 -9.39
C ASN A 423 16.04 15.16 -8.85
N ARG A 424 16.22 15.12 -7.52
CA ARG A 424 17.51 14.73 -6.92
C ARG A 424 17.92 13.31 -7.29
N GLY A 425 16.99 12.37 -7.32
CA GLY A 425 17.28 10.99 -7.71
C GLY A 425 17.57 10.83 -9.20
N LEU A 426 16.91 11.62 -10.06
CA LEU A 426 17.22 11.68 -11.48
C LEU A 426 18.62 12.28 -11.72
N ASP A 427 18.96 13.36 -11.00
CA ASP A 427 20.29 13.96 -11.08
C ASP A 427 21.38 13.01 -10.59
N PHE A 428 21.12 12.26 -9.50
CA PHE A 428 21.98 11.17 -9.05
C PHE A 428 22.22 10.14 -10.16
N LEU A 429 21.14 9.65 -10.79
CA LEU A 429 21.22 8.64 -11.86
C LEU A 429 21.98 9.16 -13.08
N LEU A 430 21.81 10.44 -13.43
CA LEU A 430 22.59 11.08 -14.50
C LEU A 430 24.07 11.22 -14.12
N SER A 431 24.38 11.54 -12.85
CA SER A 431 25.75 11.77 -12.38
C SER A 431 26.61 10.51 -12.28
N MET A 432 25.98 9.34 -12.12
CA MET A 432 26.70 8.08 -12.02
C MET A 432 27.12 7.51 -13.37
N GLN A 433 26.57 8.00 -14.49
CA GLN A 433 26.92 7.47 -15.81
C GLN A 433 28.37 7.84 -16.15
N TYR A 434 29.17 6.84 -16.51
CA TYR A 434 30.52 7.07 -17.04
C TYR A 434 30.48 7.86 -18.35
N GLU A 435 31.58 8.55 -18.68
CA GLU A 435 31.72 9.29 -19.94
C GLU A 435 31.53 8.38 -21.17
N ASN A 436 31.92 7.11 -21.06
CA ASN A 436 31.76 6.11 -22.12
C ASN A 436 30.31 5.60 -22.27
N GLY A 437 29.39 5.97 -21.36
CA GLY A 437 27.98 5.59 -21.38
C GLY A 437 27.59 4.44 -20.45
N GLY A 438 28.56 3.75 -19.85
CA GLY A 438 28.31 2.67 -18.88
C GLY A 438 27.81 3.17 -17.52
N PHE A 439 27.27 2.26 -16.71
CA PHE A 439 26.81 2.56 -15.35
C PHE A 439 27.49 1.63 -14.33
N PRO A 440 28.05 2.16 -13.22
CA PRO A 440 28.50 1.36 -12.10
C PRO A 440 27.31 0.78 -11.32
N GLN A 441 27.56 -0.24 -10.49
CA GLN A 441 26.54 -0.78 -9.59
C GLN A 441 26.28 0.19 -8.42
N PHE A 442 27.33 0.77 -7.83
CA PHE A 442 27.25 1.72 -6.72
C PHE A 442 27.83 3.07 -7.12
N TYR A 443 27.26 4.14 -6.54
CA TYR A 443 27.80 5.49 -6.70
C TYR A 443 27.64 6.26 -5.37
N PRO A 444 28.68 6.89 -4.80
CA PRO A 444 30.04 7.05 -5.32
C PRO A 444 30.78 5.72 -5.54
N LEU A 445 31.76 5.75 -6.45
CA LEU A 445 32.50 4.56 -6.85
C LEU A 445 33.23 3.92 -5.68
N ARG A 446 33.29 2.59 -5.67
CA ARG A 446 34.02 1.79 -4.70
C ARG A 446 35.24 1.13 -5.34
N GLY A 447 36.15 0.62 -4.51
CA GLY A 447 37.38 -0.03 -4.96
C GLY A 447 37.23 -1.50 -5.35
N ASP A 448 36.01 -2.02 -5.44
CA ASP A 448 35.68 -3.41 -5.77
C ASP A 448 34.92 -3.51 -7.10
N TYR A 449 34.40 -4.69 -7.43
CA TYR A 449 33.67 -4.94 -8.68
C TYR A 449 32.44 -4.05 -8.88
N SER A 450 31.93 -3.37 -7.85
CA SER A 450 30.76 -2.50 -8.01
C SER A 450 31.04 -1.24 -8.86
N ARG A 451 32.32 -0.98 -9.17
CA ARG A 451 32.73 0.02 -10.17
C ARG A 451 32.45 -0.41 -11.61
N GLU A 452 32.35 -1.71 -11.87
CA GLU A 452 32.28 -2.21 -13.24
C GLU A 452 30.98 -1.77 -13.93
N ILE A 453 30.99 -1.73 -15.27
CA ILE A 453 29.76 -1.50 -16.03
C ILE A 453 28.82 -2.67 -15.76
N THR A 454 27.71 -2.42 -15.07
CA THR A 454 26.91 -3.45 -14.42
C THR A 454 25.59 -3.69 -15.14
N LEU A 455 25.47 -4.85 -15.79
CA LEU A 455 24.21 -5.36 -16.33
C LEU A 455 23.50 -6.31 -15.36
N ASN A 456 24.22 -6.86 -14.37
CA ASN A 456 23.69 -7.72 -13.32
C ASN A 456 22.46 -7.11 -12.64
N ASP A 457 21.46 -7.95 -12.35
CA ASP A 457 20.16 -7.56 -11.79
C ASP A 457 19.47 -6.44 -12.59
N ASN A 458 19.73 -6.41 -13.90
CA ASN A 458 19.28 -5.41 -14.87
C ASN A 458 19.64 -3.96 -14.51
N ALA A 459 20.68 -3.73 -13.69
CA ALA A 459 21.04 -2.42 -13.13
C ALA A 459 21.10 -1.29 -14.18
N MET A 460 22.03 -1.37 -15.14
CA MET A 460 22.17 -0.39 -16.22
C MET A 460 20.92 -0.32 -17.10
N VAL A 461 20.27 -1.45 -17.40
CA VAL A 461 19.09 -1.48 -18.28
C VAL A 461 17.92 -0.73 -17.63
N ASN A 462 17.65 -0.97 -16.35
CA ASN A 462 16.61 -0.26 -15.59
C ASN A 462 16.87 1.25 -15.54
N ALA A 463 18.13 1.66 -15.40
CA ALA A 463 18.52 3.06 -15.45
C ALA A 463 18.22 3.67 -16.83
N LEU A 464 18.63 3.01 -17.91
CA LEU A 464 18.39 3.48 -19.27
C LEU A 464 16.91 3.52 -19.64
N GLU A 465 16.12 2.55 -19.22
CA GLU A 465 14.67 2.56 -19.43
C GLU A 465 14.01 3.77 -18.77
N LEU A 466 14.36 4.07 -17.51
CA LEU A 466 13.84 5.23 -16.81
C LEU A 466 14.23 6.52 -17.52
N LEU A 467 15.51 6.68 -17.87
CA LEU A 467 16.02 7.85 -18.58
C LEU A 467 15.35 8.02 -19.95
N ARG A 468 15.10 6.91 -20.67
CA ARG A 468 14.37 6.91 -21.93
C ARG A 468 12.93 7.37 -21.78
N ASP A 469 12.23 6.90 -20.75
CA ASP A 469 10.83 7.30 -20.52
C ASP A 469 10.73 8.78 -20.11
N VAL A 470 11.72 9.29 -19.36
CA VAL A 470 11.89 10.71 -19.06
C VAL A 470 12.14 11.52 -20.34
N ALA A 471 13.12 11.11 -21.15
CA ALA A 471 13.48 11.79 -22.40
C ALA A 471 12.31 11.84 -23.40
N ARG A 472 11.60 10.72 -23.56
CA ARG A 472 10.42 10.60 -24.44
C ARG A 472 9.15 11.24 -23.85
N ARG A 473 9.24 11.86 -22.67
CA ARG A 473 8.13 12.55 -22.01
C ARG A 473 6.87 11.67 -21.89
N ARG A 474 7.06 10.42 -21.48
CA ARG A 474 5.95 9.51 -21.16
C ARG A 474 5.01 10.18 -20.13
N PRO A 475 3.70 9.84 -20.12
CA PRO A 475 2.70 10.55 -19.31
C PRO A 475 3.11 10.77 -17.84
N GLU A 476 3.75 9.78 -17.24
CA GLU A 476 4.20 9.77 -15.85
C GLU A 476 5.36 10.74 -15.57
N TYR A 477 6.04 11.27 -16.59
CA TYR A 477 7.25 12.08 -16.48
C TYR A 477 7.10 13.47 -17.10
N THR A 478 5.86 13.87 -17.44
CA THR A 478 5.57 15.18 -18.04
C THR A 478 6.01 16.37 -17.17
N PHE A 479 6.17 16.15 -15.86
CA PHE A 479 6.60 17.13 -14.89
C PHE A 479 8.10 17.46 -14.88
N VAL A 480 8.93 16.63 -15.49
CA VAL A 480 10.39 16.85 -15.54
C VAL A 480 10.69 18.04 -16.46
N ASP A 481 11.68 18.86 -16.13
CA ASP A 481 12.06 20.02 -16.95
C ASP A 481 12.86 19.62 -18.22
N ASP A 482 12.95 20.56 -19.17
CA ASP A 482 13.64 20.31 -20.45
C ASP A 482 15.14 20.07 -20.30
N ALA A 483 15.79 20.71 -19.34
CA ALA A 483 17.22 20.55 -19.15
C ALA A 483 17.58 19.12 -18.68
N ARG A 484 16.78 18.56 -17.75
CA ARG A 484 16.93 17.17 -17.31
C ARG A 484 16.53 16.18 -18.40
N ARG A 485 15.49 16.49 -19.20
CA ARG A 485 15.14 15.68 -20.38
C ARG A 485 16.28 15.57 -21.37
N GLN A 486 16.92 16.69 -21.72
CA GLN A 486 18.02 16.68 -22.68
C GLN A 486 19.21 15.86 -22.17
N LYS A 487 19.53 15.97 -20.87
CA LYS A 487 20.57 15.14 -20.23
C LYS A 487 20.21 13.66 -20.26
N ALA A 488 18.94 13.32 -20.03
CA ALA A 488 18.46 11.95 -20.10
C ALA A 488 18.54 11.39 -21.52
N GLU A 489 18.19 12.17 -22.54
CA GLU A 489 18.33 11.78 -23.95
C GLU A 489 19.80 11.50 -24.31
N ASP A 490 20.72 12.39 -23.93
CA ASP A 490 22.15 12.18 -24.14
C ASP A 490 22.68 10.94 -23.41
N ALA A 491 22.22 10.72 -22.18
CA ALA A 491 22.58 9.55 -21.40
C ALA A 491 22.07 8.25 -22.05
N VAL A 492 20.84 8.25 -22.57
CA VAL A 492 20.24 7.12 -23.31
C VAL A 492 21.02 6.83 -24.58
N ARG A 493 21.40 7.86 -25.34
CA ARG A 493 22.22 7.71 -26.56
C ARG A 493 23.56 7.05 -26.25
N ARG A 494 24.32 7.56 -25.27
CA ARG A 494 25.61 6.99 -24.87
C ARG A 494 25.47 5.57 -24.30
N GLY A 495 24.45 5.34 -23.47
CA GLY A 495 24.21 4.04 -22.86
C GLY A 495 23.81 2.97 -23.86
N THR A 496 22.96 3.31 -24.84
CA THR A 496 22.57 2.41 -25.93
C THR A 496 23.77 2.05 -26.80
N ALA A 497 24.60 3.03 -27.14
CA ALA A 497 25.85 2.79 -27.87
C ALA A 497 26.81 1.87 -27.07
N MET A 498 26.88 2.04 -25.74
CA MET A 498 27.66 1.18 -24.88
C MET A 498 27.11 -0.26 -24.85
N LEU A 499 25.79 -0.46 -24.73
CA LEU A 499 25.19 -1.81 -24.79
C LEU A 499 25.56 -2.54 -26.09
N LEU A 500 25.47 -1.87 -27.24
CA LEU A 500 25.86 -2.45 -28.52
C LEU A 500 27.37 -2.78 -28.55
N LYS A 501 28.21 -1.91 -27.98
CA LYS A 501 29.67 -2.11 -27.92
C LYS A 501 30.07 -3.28 -27.01
N LEU A 502 29.33 -3.53 -25.94
CA LEU A 502 29.59 -4.60 -24.97
C LEU A 502 29.15 -5.98 -25.45
N GLN A 503 28.37 -6.08 -26.53
CA GLN A 503 27.91 -7.38 -27.02
C GLN A 503 29.10 -8.27 -27.38
N VAL A 504 29.17 -9.45 -26.76
CA VAL A 504 30.35 -10.30 -26.85
C VAL A 504 30.42 -10.95 -28.23
N LYS A 505 31.63 -10.94 -28.81
CA LYS A 505 31.94 -11.63 -30.06
C LYS A 505 32.77 -12.89 -29.77
N ILE A 506 32.29 -14.03 -30.24
CA ILE A 506 32.99 -15.32 -30.18
C ILE A 506 33.18 -15.79 -31.63
N ASP A 507 34.43 -16.03 -32.02
CA ASP A 507 34.81 -16.41 -33.39
C ASP A 507 34.23 -15.47 -34.47
N GLY A 508 34.29 -14.17 -34.20
CA GLY A 508 33.78 -13.12 -35.08
C GLY A 508 32.26 -12.98 -35.12
N LYS A 509 31.50 -13.83 -34.41
CA LYS A 509 30.03 -13.79 -34.38
C LYS A 509 29.54 -13.11 -33.10
N LEU A 510 28.58 -12.21 -33.25
CA LEU A 510 27.87 -11.62 -32.11
C LEU A 510 27.09 -12.69 -31.35
N THR A 511 27.04 -12.55 -30.03
CA THR A 511 26.36 -13.47 -29.12
C THR A 511 25.40 -12.70 -28.22
N ILE A 512 25.57 -12.79 -26.90
CA ILE A 512 24.83 -12.06 -25.88
C ILE A 512 25.82 -11.24 -25.04
N TRP A 513 25.44 -10.85 -23.82
CA TRP A 513 26.23 -10.01 -22.93
C TRP A 513 26.73 -10.78 -21.70
N ALA A 514 27.71 -10.20 -21.02
CA ALA A 514 28.16 -10.58 -19.69
C ALA A 514 27.41 -9.78 -18.61
N ALA A 515 27.47 -10.24 -17.36
CA ALA A 515 26.80 -9.56 -16.24
C ALA A 515 27.51 -8.25 -15.85
N GLN A 516 28.83 -8.18 -16.04
CA GLN A 516 29.61 -6.97 -15.80
C GLN A 516 30.84 -6.90 -16.70
N TYR A 517 31.33 -5.68 -16.92
CA TYR A 517 32.47 -5.39 -17.79
C TYR A 517 33.38 -4.36 -17.16
N ASP A 518 34.70 -4.56 -17.32
CA ASP A 518 35.71 -3.60 -16.87
C ASP A 518 35.45 -2.23 -17.49
N GLU A 519 35.40 -1.18 -16.68
CA GLU A 519 34.92 0.13 -17.16
C GLU A 519 35.82 0.79 -18.21
N LYS A 520 37.05 0.29 -18.37
CA LYS A 520 38.06 0.86 -19.28
C LYS A 520 38.30 -0.02 -20.50
N SER A 521 38.64 -1.29 -20.26
CA SER A 521 38.95 -2.30 -21.28
C SER A 521 37.70 -2.87 -21.95
N LEU A 522 36.52 -2.72 -21.31
CA LEU A 522 35.23 -3.20 -21.79
C LEU A 522 35.18 -4.72 -21.97
N GLN A 523 36.09 -5.46 -21.32
CA GLN A 523 36.08 -6.91 -21.31
C GLN A 523 35.15 -7.42 -20.20
N PRO A 524 34.49 -8.57 -20.39
CA PRO A 524 33.76 -9.24 -19.32
C PRO A 524 34.62 -9.37 -18.05
N ALA A 525 34.07 -8.98 -16.91
CA ALA A 525 34.80 -8.89 -15.64
C ALA A 525 34.22 -9.81 -14.56
N TRP A 526 35.02 -10.05 -13.52
CA TRP A 526 34.56 -10.74 -12.31
C TRP A 526 33.62 -9.84 -11.50
N ALA A 527 32.60 -10.43 -10.88
CA ALA A 527 31.89 -9.80 -9.77
C ALA A 527 32.26 -10.51 -8.45
N ARG A 528 31.33 -11.26 -7.88
CA ARG A 528 31.61 -12.10 -6.71
C ARG A 528 32.46 -13.31 -7.11
N LYS A 529 33.03 -14.00 -6.12
CA LYS A 529 33.87 -15.22 -6.31
C LYS A 529 33.22 -16.32 -7.16
N PHE A 530 31.90 -16.31 -7.27
CA PHE A 530 31.08 -17.26 -8.01
C PHE A 530 30.41 -16.63 -9.25
N GLU A 531 30.93 -15.50 -9.75
CA GLU A 531 30.41 -14.77 -10.92
C GLU A 531 31.58 -14.38 -11.86
N PRO A 532 32.11 -15.35 -12.62
CA PRO A 532 33.26 -15.15 -13.49
C PRO A 532 32.90 -14.39 -14.76
N PRO A 533 33.90 -13.85 -15.48
CA PRO A 533 33.77 -13.40 -16.87
C PRO A 533 33.10 -14.46 -17.74
N SER A 534 31.83 -14.24 -18.08
CA SER A 534 30.98 -15.22 -18.75
C SER A 534 29.81 -14.52 -19.42
N LEU A 535 29.22 -15.18 -20.43
CA LEU A 535 27.94 -14.76 -20.96
C LEU A 535 26.84 -15.04 -19.92
N THR A 536 25.90 -14.11 -19.74
CA THR A 536 24.77 -14.25 -18.82
C THR A 536 23.45 -14.33 -19.55
N ALA A 537 22.77 -15.47 -19.46
CA ALA A 537 21.53 -15.68 -20.22
C ALA A 537 20.39 -14.79 -19.71
N GLY A 538 20.27 -14.61 -18.39
CA GLY A 538 19.18 -13.86 -17.76
C GLY A 538 19.22 -12.36 -18.05
N GLU A 539 20.34 -11.70 -17.72
CA GLU A 539 20.46 -10.24 -17.86
C GLU A 539 20.44 -9.80 -19.33
N SER A 540 20.94 -10.66 -20.23
CA SER A 540 20.90 -10.42 -21.66
C SER A 540 19.47 -10.30 -22.21
N VAL A 541 18.47 -10.93 -21.57
CA VAL A 541 17.06 -10.79 -21.97
C VAL A 541 16.60 -9.34 -21.82
N ALA A 542 17.00 -8.66 -20.75
CA ALA A 542 16.62 -7.27 -20.53
C ALA A 542 17.31 -6.34 -21.54
N VAL A 543 18.57 -6.60 -21.88
CA VAL A 543 19.27 -5.85 -22.95
C VAL A 543 18.54 -5.99 -24.28
N VAL A 544 18.17 -7.21 -24.68
CA VAL A 544 17.42 -7.44 -25.93
C VAL A 544 16.07 -6.71 -25.90
N ARG A 545 15.31 -6.83 -24.80
CA ARG A 545 14.01 -6.15 -24.66
C ARG A 545 14.15 -4.63 -24.71
N TYR A 546 15.19 -4.08 -24.09
CA TYR A 546 15.51 -2.66 -24.16
C TYR A 546 15.76 -2.22 -25.60
N LEU A 547 16.66 -2.92 -26.31
CA LEU A 547 17.01 -2.64 -27.71
C LEU A 547 15.82 -2.80 -28.66
N MET A 548 14.91 -3.74 -28.41
CA MET A 548 13.66 -3.87 -29.18
C MET A 548 12.74 -2.65 -29.07
N GLY A 549 12.88 -1.85 -28.01
CA GLY A 549 12.17 -0.58 -27.80
C GLY A 549 12.91 0.66 -28.32
N GLU A 550 14.11 0.47 -28.87
CA GLU A 550 14.92 1.51 -29.52
C GLU A 550 14.66 1.59 -31.03
N GLU A 551 15.25 2.61 -31.64
CA GLU A 551 15.22 2.76 -33.10
C GLU A 551 15.84 1.54 -33.79
N ARG A 552 15.18 1.08 -34.86
CA ARG A 552 15.58 -0.12 -35.61
C ARG A 552 16.67 0.22 -36.63
N THR A 553 17.88 0.49 -36.15
CA THR A 553 19.06 0.62 -37.01
C THR A 553 19.62 -0.75 -37.40
N PRO A 554 20.44 -0.87 -38.47
CA PRO A 554 21.10 -2.13 -38.81
C PRO A 554 21.89 -2.76 -37.67
N GLU A 555 22.55 -1.93 -36.84
CA GLU A 555 23.33 -2.37 -35.68
C GLU A 555 22.43 -2.96 -34.59
N THR A 556 21.33 -2.26 -34.24
CA THR A 556 20.37 -2.73 -33.24
C THR A 556 19.70 -4.02 -33.69
N VAL A 557 19.31 -4.10 -34.96
CA VAL A 557 18.72 -5.32 -35.53
C VAL A 557 19.73 -6.47 -35.50
N ALA A 558 20.97 -6.26 -35.96
CA ALA A 558 22.00 -7.30 -35.94
C ALA A 558 22.30 -7.79 -34.52
N ALA A 559 22.33 -6.89 -33.54
CA ALA A 559 22.53 -7.23 -32.14
C ALA A 559 21.40 -8.12 -31.58
N ILE A 560 20.15 -7.75 -31.82
CA ILE A 560 18.96 -8.51 -31.40
C ILE A 560 18.94 -9.89 -32.07
N GLU A 561 19.07 -9.94 -33.40
CA GLU A 561 19.01 -11.18 -34.17
C GLU A 561 20.13 -12.16 -33.76
N ALA A 562 21.33 -11.65 -33.49
CA ALA A 562 22.44 -12.47 -33.00
C ALA A 562 22.15 -13.07 -31.61
N ALA A 563 21.57 -12.28 -30.70
CA ALA A 563 21.19 -12.74 -29.37
C ALA A 563 20.08 -13.81 -29.43
N ILE A 564 19.04 -13.60 -30.26
CA ILE A 564 17.98 -14.58 -30.49
C ILE A 564 18.55 -15.89 -31.05
N ALA A 565 19.41 -15.80 -32.06
CA ALA A 565 20.07 -16.97 -32.63
C ALA A 565 20.98 -17.67 -31.61
N TRP A 566 21.59 -16.93 -30.68
CA TRP A 566 22.37 -17.52 -29.59
C TRP A 566 21.46 -18.29 -28.62
N TYR A 567 20.31 -17.73 -28.21
CA TYR A 567 19.39 -18.42 -27.31
C TYR A 567 18.84 -19.71 -27.91
N GLU A 568 18.48 -19.70 -29.20
CA GLU A 568 18.00 -20.89 -29.90
C GLU A 568 19.05 -22.01 -29.94
N ARG A 569 20.32 -21.67 -30.17
CA ARG A 569 21.43 -22.65 -30.22
C ARG A 569 21.83 -23.19 -28.85
N ASN A 570 21.70 -22.40 -27.79
CA ASN A 570 22.24 -22.72 -26.45
C ASN A 570 21.18 -23.11 -25.42
N LYS A 571 19.93 -23.32 -25.86
CA LYS A 571 18.86 -23.81 -24.99
C LYS A 571 19.09 -25.25 -24.57
N LEU A 572 18.85 -25.52 -23.29
CA LEU A 572 18.92 -26.85 -22.71
C LEU A 572 17.53 -27.47 -22.74
N THR A 573 17.45 -28.70 -23.23
CA THR A 573 16.20 -29.46 -23.36
C THR A 573 16.33 -30.79 -22.64
N GLY A 574 15.20 -31.42 -22.32
CA GLY A 574 15.19 -32.72 -21.65
C GLY A 574 15.53 -32.68 -20.16
N ILE A 575 15.60 -31.48 -19.55
CA ILE A 575 15.92 -31.28 -18.13
C ILE A 575 14.99 -30.25 -17.47
N ARG A 576 14.73 -30.43 -16.18
CA ARG A 576 14.13 -29.43 -15.28
C ARG A 576 15.08 -29.03 -14.18
N TRP A 577 14.95 -27.80 -13.73
CA TRP A 577 15.56 -27.29 -12.50
C TRP A 577 14.45 -27.15 -11.45
N GLU A 578 14.43 -28.04 -10.47
CA GLU A 578 13.37 -28.09 -9.45
C GLU A 578 13.91 -28.50 -8.08
N ARG A 579 13.06 -28.36 -7.06
CA ARG A 579 13.43 -28.66 -5.67
C ARG A 579 12.96 -30.07 -5.30
N VAL A 580 13.91 -30.99 -5.14
CA VAL A 580 13.69 -32.40 -4.79
C VAL A 580 14.25 -32.63 -3.39
N ASN A 581 13.43 -33.13 -2.45
CA ASN A 581 13.83 -33.39 -1.06
C ASN A 581 14.53 -32.20 -0.37
N GLY A 582 14.09 -30.97 -0.66
CA GLY A 582 14.69 -29.76 -0.09
C GLY A 582 16.00 -29.31 -0.75
N GLU A 583 16.37 -29.88 -1.91
CA GLU A 583 17.55 -29.48 -2.67
C GLU A 583 17.21 -29.16 -4.13
N ASN A 584 17.80 -28.10 -4.66
CA ASN A 584 17.67 -27.78 -6.08
C ASN A 584 18.50 -28.78 -6.89
N THR A 585 17.83 -29.46 -7.81
CA THR A 585 18.36 -30.60 -8.55
C THR A 585 17.99 -30.48 -10.03
N VAL A 586 18.91 -30.91 -10.90
CA VAL A 586 18.61 -31.11 -12.32
C VAL A 586 17.98 -32.48 -12.49
N VAL A 587 16.72 -32.51 -12.95
CA VAL A 587 15.95 -33.73 -13.17
C VAL A 587 15.79 -33.95 -14.67
N LYS A 588 15.96 -35.18 -15.14
CA LYS A 588 15.69 -35.53 -16.55
C LYS A 588 14.18 -35.53 -16.80
N ASP A 589 13.73 -34.73 -17.75
CA ASP A 589 12.35 -34.72 -18.23
C ASP A 589 12.33 -34.32 -19.71
N ALA A 590 12.05 -35.30 -20.57
CA ALA A 590 11.99 -35.10 -22.03
C ALA A 590 10.90 -34.10 -22.47
N LYS A 591 9.89 -33.85 -21.63
CA LYS A 591 8.79 -32.90 -21.91
C LYS A 591 9.01 -31.53 -21.27
N ALA A 592 10.14 -31.34 -20.58
CA ALA A 592 10.44 -30.06 -19.96
C ALA A 592 10.58 -28.98 -21.04
N PRO A 593 9.97 -27.80 -20.83
CA PRO A 593 10.20 -26.69 -21.72
C PRO A 593 11.66 -26.21 -21.61
N PRO A 594 12.22 -25.56 -22.66
CA PRO A 594 13.63 -25.19 -22.67
C PRO A 594 14.02 -24.28 -21.50
N ILE A 595 15.22 -24.50 -20.97
CA ILE A 595 15.86 -23.67 -19.93
C ILE A 595 17.28 -23.29 -20.37
N TRP A 596 17.87 -22.28 -19.76
CA TRP A 596 19.26 -21.87 -20.01
C TRP A 596 20.02 -21.86 -18.69
N ALA A 597 21.31 -22.18 -18.72
CA ALA A 597 22.15 -21.91 -17.57
C ALA A 597 22.28 -20.40 -17.36
N ARG A 598 22.54 -19.95 -16.12
CA ARG A 598 22.77 -18.52 -15.88
C ARG A 598 24.05 -18.05 -16.58
N PHE A 599 25.11 -18.84 -16.52
CA PHE A 599 26.43 -18.51 -17.06
C PHE A 599 26.90 -19.47 -18.14
N TYR A 600 27.53 -18.92 -19.19
CA TYR A 600 28.15 -19.68 -20.27
C TYR A 600 29.59 -19.20 -20.52
N GLU A 601 30.50 -20.14 -20.73
CA GLU A 601 31.92 -19.87 -20.96
C GLU A 601 32.15 -19.08 -22.27
N LEU A 602 32.99 -18.03 -22.22
CA LEU A 602 33.24 -17.10 -23.34
C LEU A 602 33.90 -17.72 -24.59
N ARG A 603 34.47 -18.93 -24.51
CA ARG A 603 35.08 -19.60 -25.66
C ARG A 603 34.21 -20.69 -26.24
N THR A 604 33.70 -21.56 -25.37
CA THR A 604 32.99 -22.76 -25.80
C THR A 604 31.48 -22.60 -25.82
N MET A 605 30.94 -21.53 -25.22
CA MET A 605 29.51 -21.37 -24.95
C MET A 605 28.91 -22.58 -24.24
N ARG A 606 29.69 -23.25 -23.38
CA ARG A 606 29.19 -24.32 -22.51
C ARG A 606 28.61 -23.72 -21.22
N PRO A 607 27.49 -24.26 -20.70
CA PRO A 607 27.03 -23.97 -19.35
C PRO A 607 28.15 -24.16 -18.32
N ILE A 608 28.30 -23.20 -17.42
CA ILE A 608 29.26 -23.27 -16.32
C ILE A 608 28.60 -23.00 -14.96
N PHE A 609 29.16 -23.63 -13.94
CA PHE A 609 28.75 -23.53 -12.54
C PHE A 609 30.00 -23.30 -11.69
N ILE A 610 29.87 -22.55 -10.60
CA ILE A 610 31.05 -22.13 -9.83
C ILE A 610 30.69 -21.92 -8.37
N GLY A 611 31.54 -22.43 -7.49
CA GLY A 611 31.40 -22.31 -6.05
C GLY A 611 32.12 -21.10 -5.49
N ARG A 612 32.17 -20.99 -4.17
CA ARG A 612 32.97 -19.99 -3.44
C ARG A 612 34.47 -20.17 -3.59
N ASP A 613 34.91 -21.34 -4.07
CA ASP A 613 36.30 -21.65 -4.40
C ASP A 613 36.77 -21.08 -5.75
N SER A 614 35.86 -20.43 -6.49
CA SER A 614 36.13 -19.83 -7.80
C SER A 614 36.57 -20.84 -8.88
N VAL A 615 36.27 -22.13 -8.70
CA VAL A 615 36.58 -23.17 -9.69
C VAL A 615 35.38 -23.43 -10.60
N ILE A 616 35.58 -23.23 -11.90
CA ILE A 616 34.59 -23.53 -12.95
C ILE A 616 34.34 -25.05 -13.02
N ARG A 617 33.07 -25.41 -13.00
CA ARG A 617 32.52 -26.76 -13.11
C ARG A 617 31.48 -26.80 -14.23
N TYR A 618 31.16 -27.99 -14.69
CA TYR A 618 30.26 -28.20 -15.83
C TYR A 618 28.97 -28.91 -15.43
N SER A 619 28.80 -29.21 -14.14
CA SER A 619 27.56 -29.66 -13.55
C SER A 619 27.28 -28.91 -12.26
N VAL A 620 26.03 -28.46 -12.08
CA VAL A 620 25.58 -27.84 -10.82
C VAL A 620 25.65 -28.81 -9.63
N ALA A 621 25.72 -30.13 -9.88
CA ALA A 621 25.89 -31.11 -8.82
C ALA A 621 27.30 -31.07 -8.19
N GLU A 622 28.28 -30.49 -8.89
CA GLU A 622 29.68 -30.44 -8.47
C GLU A 622 30.00 -29.26 -7.54
N ILE A 623 29.07 -28.30 -7.39
CA ILE A 623 29.22 -27.16 -6.47
C ILE A 623 28.58 -27.45 -5.11
N GLU A 624 28.99 -26.70 -4.09
CA GLU A 624 28.54 -26.85 -2.72
C GLU A 624 27.01 -26.64 -2.56
N PRO A 625 26.34 -27.40 -1.69
CA PRO A 625 24.89 -27.29 -1.49
C PRO A 625 24.41 -25.88 -1.15
N GLU A 626 25.20 -25.10 -0.41
CA GLU A 626 24.87 -23.72 -0.05
C GLU A 626 24.71 -22.82 -1.29
N ARG A 627 25.63 -22.90 -2.26
CA ARG A 627 25.53 -22.16 -3.53
C ARG A 627 24.52 -22.76 -4.48
N ARG A 628 24.42 -24.09 -4.56
CA ARG A 628 23.42 -24.78 -5.38
C ARG A 628 21.99 -24.40 -5.01
N ASN A 629 21.72 -24.29 -3.71
CA ASN A 629 20.39 -24.03 -3.19
C ASN A 629 20.07 -22.54 -3.02
N GLY A 630 21.07 -21.70 -2.76
CA GLY A 630 20.90 -20.27 -2.48
C GLY A 630 21.01 -19.34 -3.69
N TYR A 631 21.24 -19.86 -4.89
CA TYR A 631 21.46 -19.06 -6.09
C TYR A 631 20.78 -19.68 -7.32
N ALA A 632 20.26 -18.84 -8.21
CA ALA A 632 19.60 -19.29 -9.44
C ALA A 632 20.64 -19.59 -10.52
N TRP A 633 20.87 -20.88 -10.78
CA TRP A 633 21.84 -21.37 -11.78
C TRP A 633 21.23 -21.65 -13.15
N TYR A 634 19.91 -21.72 -13.23
CA TYR A 634 19.15 -21.86 -14.47
C TYR A 634 18.05 -20.80 -14.52
N VAL A 635 17.74 -20.34 -15.72
CA VAL A 635 16.72 -19.32 -16.00
C VAL A 635 15.82 -19.78 -17.14
N ASP A 636 14.57 -19.32 -17.10
CA ASP A 636 13.56 -19.55 -18.14
C ASP A 636 13.12 -18.26 -18.85
N SER A 637 13.61 -17.10 -18.41
CA SER A 637 13.28 -15.79 -18.98
C SER A 637 13.49 -15.65 -20.49
N PRO A 638 14.45 -16.34 -21.16
CA PRO A 638 14.56 -16.28 -22.61
C PRO A 638 13.36 -16.89 -23.35
N ARG A 639 12.56 -17.74 -22.69
CA ARG A 639 11.39 -18.38 -23.32
C ARG A 639 10.35 -17.36 -23.75
N ASP A 640 9.93 -16.47 -22.85
CA ASP A 640 8.97 -15.40 -23.17
C ASP A 640 9.51 -14.47 -24.27
N LEU A 641 10.83 -14.23 -24.27
CA LEU A 641 11.50 -13.46 -25.32
C LEU A 641 11.34 -14.13 -26.68
N LEU A 642 11.64 -15.43 -26.79
CA LEU A 642 11.59 -16.19 -28.04
C LEU A 642 10.16 -16.45 -28.53
N GLU A 643 9.26 -16.83 -27.63
CA GLU A 643 7.91 -17.30 -28.00
C GLU A 643 6.91 -16.17 -28.22
N LYS A 644 7.13 -15.01 -27.61
CA LYS A 644 6.17 -13.89 -27.64
C LYS A 644 6.80 -12.59 -28.13
N ARG A 645 7.80 -12.09 -27.42
CA ARG A 645 8.29 -10.72 -27.62
C ARG A 645 9.02 -10.53 -28.95
N TYR A 646 9.88 -11.46 -29.33
CA TYR A 646 10.60 -11.40 -30.60
C TYR A 646 9.67 -11.54 -31.81
N PRO A 647 8.73 -12.52 -31.87
CA PRO A 647 7.71 -12.57 -32.92
C PRO A 647 6.88 -11.28 -33.03
N GLU A 648 6.42 -10.72 -31.90
CA GLU A 648 5.71 -9.43 -31.87
C GLU A 648 6.56 -8.29 -32.43
N TRP A 649 7.85 -8.25 -32.09
CA TRP A 649 8.77 -7.24 -32.60
C TRP A 649 9.03 -7.42 -34.10
N ARG A 650 9.16 -8.65 -34.60
CA ARG A 650 9.34 -8.95 -36.03
C ARG A 650 8.10 -8.61 -36.87
N SER A 651 6.89 -8.91 -36.39
CA SER A 651 5.66 -8.67 -37.16
C SER A 651 5.32 -7.19 -37.34
N ARG A 652 5.73 -6.32 -36.39
CA ARG A 652 5.57 -4.86 -36.51
C ARG A 652 6.26 -4.27 -37.76
N THR A 653 7.26 -4.96 -38.32
CA THR A 653 7.92 -4.55 -39.56
C THR A 653 7.27 -5.13 -40.82
N GLU A 654 6.53 -6.23 -40.72
CA GLU A 654 5.85 -6.85 -41.87
C GLU A 654 4.57 -6.10 -42.24
N ASN A 655 3.91 -5.46 -41.27
CA ASN A 655 2.72 -4.62 -41.51
C ASN A 655 3.05 -3.15 -41.86
N ALA A 656 4.33 -2.78 -41.89
CA ALA A 656 4.81 -1.44 -42.24
C ALA A 656 5.52 -1.39 -43.61
N ARG A 657 5.59 -2.53 -44.31
CA ARG A 657 5.97 -2.68 -45.71
C ARG A 657 4.74 -3.11 -46.49
#